data_AF-A0A955YST3-F1
#
_entry.id   AF-A0A955YST3-F1
#
_cell.length_a   1.000
_cell.length_b   1.000
_cell.length_c   1.000
_cell.angle_alpha   90.00
_cell.angle_beta   90.00
_cell.angle_gamma   90.00
#
_symmetry.space_group_name_H-M   'P 1'
#
loop_
_entity.id
_entity.type
_entity.pdbx_description
1 polymer ?
#
loop_
_entity_poly.entity_id
_entity_poly.type
_entity_poly.pdbx_seq_one_letter_code
_entity_poly.pdbx_strand_id
1 'polypeptide(L)'
;LLAEYNEVEFRNGRHNVMMPNEYVDHSVQHFVNEHQDWPRARLEFALNRMLYFETQLHELGHCQGLRHDFGGSADNGNYYDDYYLINEGLPLPDPESFDKDATPGLSPDEQLLFEEAYANRRKQRELAGIDRWMNSSVMEYTANWYERTTARAGRYDFAAIGFGYGDIVEIYDNEDERPLSEITPVNTRRIAATYYHGGESCNADTDCPFSEGGARADDLLPINADAGLTQRCVDHPQGESIGGVCSNFDDDVETLAQQSPRYAPVTYRFCSDERAGGGSTAPGTIGWCNRFDEGENYREIVRNVAESYERNYLWSNFRRYRRSFNIGSYVWNTLMGRHLLILQGIYQNLLFQYTADPEFRNQTGAFGFYDEFLATADVMNFYARVLASPNIGAYVWSDRWQRYQRVSGSNADDPGAQLSVPIGLGRYSSSVYQSGLSGIHRIERIGSFYDKLFTIQLLAIRGYVPYYTRDVPFFTNFYDIFPLEMQQVFSGMIRNVPEEYSPRVRCGAGSTFPNCFEPKVLYMDFYRGDCTEGSTTCRPEPQENYASEYVLDGGSSFLLQFYATIYGLSQFPVFFDTTFQNQLFICVEGQGDCFEPTDGAVEGVDYVRFISERYGKKFLAWQVSPSASVENQRSIGFAMIKEADDLSFLLRMISKLRDPGTGDPDPGNLTEDEINRLTDPEGLNYTIPSGADQLNDDESRTYSRVSSLESFFNQLIQLERDFGINSYLGF
;
A
#
# COMPACT_ATOMS: atom_id res chain seq x y z
N LEU A 1 19.26 -15.05 25.15
CA LEU A 1 18.46 -13.81 24.96
C LEU A 1 19.28 -12.52 25.04
N LEU A 2 19.37 -11.74 26.13
CA LEU A 2 20.08 -10.43 26.08
C LEU A 2 21.59 -10.56 25.78
N ALA A 3 22.24 -11.61 26.30
CA ALA A 3 23.63 -11.94 25.98
C ALA A 3 23.82 -12.41 24.53
N GLU A 4 22.78 -13.00 23.94
CA GLU A 4 22.76 -13.59 22.60
C GLU A 4 22.41 -12.53 21.55
N TYR A 5 21.52 -11.59 21.86
CA TYR A 5 21.32 -10.34 21.12
C TYR A 5 22.59 -9.50 21.15
N ASN A 6 23.24 -9.36 22.31
CA ASN A 6 24.54 -8.71 22.37
C ASN A 6 25.59 -9.48 21.57
N GLU A 7 25.59 -10.81 21.57
CA GLU A 7 26.55 -11.59 20.78
C GLU A 7 26.29 -11.44 19.27
N VAL A 8 25.04 -11.46 18.83
CA VAL A 8 24.64 -11.19 17.45
C VAL A 8 24.94 -9.74 17.08
N GLU A 9 24.61 -8.75 17.89
CA GLU A 9 24.95 -7.33 17.67
C GLU A 9 26.45 -7.07 17.72
N PHE A 10 27.21 -7.74 18.57
CA PHE A 10 28.66 -7.59 18.68
C PHE A 10 29.38 -8.34 17.57
N ARG A 11 28.85 -9.49 17.13
CA ARG A 11 29.31 -10.21 15.96
C ARG A 11 29.01 -9.39 14.71
N ASN A 12 27.77 -8.93 14.53
CA ASN A 12 27.33 -8.04 13.45
C ASN A 12 28.07 -6.68 13.48
N GLY A 13 28.35 -6.13 14.66
CA GLY A 13 29.09 -4.88 14.85
C GLY A 13 30.60 -5.01 14.63
N ARG A 14 31.15 -6.23 14.57
CA ARG A 14 32.53 -6.50 14.11
C ARG A 14 32.66 -6.61 12.59
N HIS A 15 31.55 -6.72 11.86
CA HIS A 15 31.58 -6.62 10.41
C HIS A 15 31.67 -5.14 10.02
N ASN A 16 32.73 -4.77 9.29
CA ASN A 16 33.06 -3.36 8.97
C ASN A 16 31.99 -2.65 8.13
N VAL A 17 31.17 -3.42 7.40
CA VAL A 17 29.91 -3.02 6.78
C VAL A 17 29.03 -4.28 6.79
N MET A 18 27.85 -4.23 7.41
CA MET A 18 26.80 -5.18 7.06
C MET A 18 26.18 -4.59 5.78
N MET A 19 26.44 -5.19 4.63
CA MET A 19 25.54 -5.06 3.48
C MET A 19 24.69 -6.32 3.49
N PRO A 20 23.65 -6.41 4.34
CA PRO A 20 22.61 -7.35 4.00
C PRO A 20 21.99 -6.77 2.74
N ASN A 21 22.31 -7.37 1.59
CA ASN A 21 21.96 -6.85 0.27
C ASN A 21 20.44 -6.61 0.13
N GLU A 22 19.63 -7.22 0.99
CA GLU A 22 18.18 -7.02 1.10
C GLU A 22 17.77 -5.63 1.66
N TYR A 23 18.68 -4.90 2.33
CA TYR A 23 18.39 -3.63 3.02
C TYR A 23 19.25 -2.46 2.54
N VAL A 24 20.05 -2.67 1.49
CA VAL A 24 20.88 -1.63 0.90
C VAL A 24 20.42 -1.45 -0.53
N ASP A 25 19.86 -0.27 -0.78
CA ASP A 25 19.50 0.22 -2.09
C ASP A 25 20.66 0.12 -3.10
N HIS A 26 20.42 -0.35 -4.33
CA HIS A 26 21.51 -0.46 -5.29
C HIS A 26 22.01 0.91 -5.79
N SER A 27 21.28 2.01 -5.59
CA SER A 27 21.75 3.38 -5.82
C SER A 27 22.82 3.78 -4.80
N VAL A 28 22.77 3.25 -3.58
CA VAL A 28 23.90 3.36 -2.63
C VAL A 28 25.11 2.58 -3.16
N GLN A 29 24.88 1.38 -3.73
CA GLN A 29 25.96 0.59 -4.31
C GLN A 29 26.58 1.27 -5.54
N HIS A 30 25.79 1.96 -6.36
CA HIS A 30 26.27 2.80 -7.45
C HIS A 30 27.26 3.86 -6.92
N PHE A 31 26.86 4.64 -5.91
CA PHE A 31 27.74 5.62 -5.29
C PHE A 31 29.02 5.00 -4.72
N VAL A 32 28.91 3.85 -4.04
CA VAL A 32 30.08 3.13 -3.52
C VAL A 32 31.00 2.65 -4.64
N ASN A 33 30.43 2.18 -5.76
CA ASN A 33 31.18 1.69 -6.92
C ASN A 33 31.97 2.80 -7.63
N GLU A 34 31.41 4.00 -7.74
CA GLU A 34 32.12 5.16 -8.29
C GLU A 34 33.31 5.60 -7.43
N HIS A 35 33.29 5.27 -6.13
CA HIS A 35 34.23 5.76 -5.14
C HIS A 35 35.00 4.64 -4.41
N GLN A 36 35.18 3.48 -5.05
CA GLN A 36 35.85 2.31 -4.44
C GLN A 36 37.30 2.56 -4.02
N ASP A 37 37.98 3.50 -4.71
CA ASP A 37 39.35 3.89 -4.41
C ASP A 37 39.45 4.82 -3.19
N TRP A 38 38.32 5.29 -2.65
CA TRP A 38 38.32 6.23 -1.53
C TRP A 38 38.45 5.52 -0.19
N PRO A 39 39.41 5.91 0.68
CA PRO A 39 39.41 5.43 2.04
C PRO A 39 38.16 5.94 2.77
N ARG A 40 37.63 5.16 3.74
CA ARG A 40 36.41 5.49 4.49
C ARG A 40 36.35 6.94 4.98
N ALA A 41 37.46 7.46 5.53
CA ALA A 41 37.51 8.84 6.01
C ALA A 41 37.26 9.86 4.89
N ARG A 42 37.83 9.63 3.70
CA ARG A 42 37.58 10.48 2.53
C ARG A 42 36.13 10.40 2.09
N LEU A 43 35.57 9.19 2.03
CA LEU A 43 34.16 8.98 1.66
C LEU A 43 33.21 9.71 2.60
N GLU A 44 33.43 9.61 3.91
CA GLU A 44 32.64 10.32 4.92
C GLU A 44 32.73 11.84 4.75
N PHE A 45 33.93 12.40 4.59
CA PHE A 45 34.09 13.85 4.37
C PHE A 45 33.46 14.32 3.05
N ALA A 46 33.64 13.56 1.97
CA ALA A 46 33.13 13.92 0.65
C ALA A 46 31.60 13.85 0.60
N LEU A 47 31.01 12.78 1.14
CA LEU A 47 29.56 12.63 1.22
C LEU A 47 28.93 13.75 2.05
N ASN A 48 29.47 14.03 3.24
CA ASN A 48 28.99 15.14 4.07
C ASN A 48 29.10 16.48 3.34
N ARG A 49 30.15 16.70 2.55
CA ARG A 49 30.29 17.91 1.74
C ARG A 49 29.24 18.00 0.65
N MET A 50 28.92 16.90 -0.03
CA MET A 50 27.88 16.86 -1.08
C MET A 50 26.50 17.18 -0.48
N LEU A 51 26.12 16.49 0.59
CA LEU A 51 24.85 16.72 1.28
C LEU A 51 24.74 18.15 1.82
N TYR A 52 25.81 18.67 2.42
CA TYR A 52 25.83 20.04 2.92
C TYR A 52 25.80 21.08 1.80
N PHE A 53 26.35 20.77 0.62
CA PHE A 53 26.28 21.66 -0.53
C PHE A 53 24.86 21.74 -1.10
N GLU A 54 24.19 20.61 -1.26
CA GLU A 54 22.80 20.58 -1.74
C GLU A 54 21.85 21.29 -0.76
N THR A 55 22.04 21.10 0.55
CA THR A 55 21.32 21.90 1.56
C THR A 55 21.63 23.40 1.44
N GLN A 56 22.89 23.81 1.24
CA GLN A 56 23.20 25.23 1.03
C GLN A 56 22.53 25.79 -0.22
N LEU A 57 22.45 24.99 -1.29
CA LEU A 57 21.80 25.40 -2.52
C LEU A 57 20.28 25.57 -2.33
N HIS A 58 19.65 24.69 -1.56
CA HIS A 58 18.26 24.82 -1.12
C HIS A 58 18.02 26.14 -0.36
N GLU A 59 18.86 26.44 0.64
CA GLU A 59 18.74 27.69 1.40
C GLU A 59 19.03 28.93 0.54
N LEU A 60 19.92 28.81 -0.45
CA LEU A 60 20.15 29.87 -1.44
C LEU A 60 18.92 30.06 -2.34
N GLY A 61 18.21 28.99 -2.70
CA GLY A 61 16.93 29.05 -3.41
C GLY A 61 15.91 29.93 -2.66
N HIS A 62 15.77 29.73 -1.35
CA HIS A 62 14.95 30.60 -0.51
C HIS A 62 15.40 32.07 -0.54
N CYS A 63 16.71 32.35 -0.59
CA CYS A 63 17.23 33.72 -0.73
C CYS A 63 16.86 34.37 -2.07
N GLN A 64 16.65 33.56 -3.11
CA GLN A 64 16.20 33.99 -4.44
C GLN A 64 14.66 33.97 -4.58
N GLY A 65 13.92 33.81 -3.47
CA GLY A 65 12.46 33.84 -3.47
C GLY A 65 11.79 32.52 -3.83
N LEU A 66 12.54 31.42 -3.99
CA LEU A 66 11.95 30.10 -4.22
C LEU A 66 11.28 29.57 -2.94
N ARG A 67 10.10 28.99 -3.12
CA ARG A 67 9.41 28.19 -2.10
C ARG A 67 9.85 26.74 -2.21
N HIS A 68 9.52 25.94 -1.19
CA HIS A 68 9.57 24.49 -1.38
C HIS A 68 8.72 24.09 -2.58
N ASP A 69 9.23 23.09 -3.29
CA ASP A 69 8.54 22.48 -4.41
C ASP A 69 8.58 20.96 -4.26
N PHE A 70 7.47 20.41 -3.77
CA PHE A 70 7.21 18.99 -3.57
C PHE A 70 6.57 18.32 -4.79
N GLY A 71 6.55 19.02 -5.93
CA GLY A 71 6.19 18.44 -7.22
C GLY A 71 7.38 17.92 -7.99
N GLY A 72 8.61 18.24 -7.56
CA GLY A 72 9.84 17.98 -8.30
C GLY A 72 10.15 16.50 -8.44
N SER A 73 9.85 15.70 -7.42
CA SER A 73 9.97 14.24 -7.41
C SER A 73 8.97 13.53 -8.34
N ALA A 74 7.88 14.21 -8.72
CA ALA A 74 6.84 13.71 -9.60
C ALA A 74 6.86 14.37 -10.99
N ASP A 75 7.79 15.29 -11.25
CA ASP A 75 7.88 16.09 -12.48
C ASP A 75 8.64 15.35 -13.59
N ASN A 76 8.10 14.19 -14.00
CA ASN A 76 8.73 13.29 -14.97
C ASN A 76 9.00 13.92 -16.35
N GLY A 77 8.33 15.03 -16.69
CA GLY A 77 8.58 15.83 -17.90
C GLY A 77 9.80 16.77 -17.80
N ASN A 78 10.37 16.94 -16.61
CA ASN A 78 11.45 17.89 -16.32
C ASN A 78 12.57 17.32 -15.45
N TYR A 79 12.70 15.99 -15.38
CA TYR A 79 13.84 15.36 -14.73
C TYR A 79 15.17 15.71 -15.44
N TYR A 80 16.27 15.28 -14.82
CA TYR A 80 17.60 15.45 -15.39
C TYR A 80 17.84 14.52 -16.59
N ASP A 81 18.72 14.91 -17.51
CA ASP A 81 18.95 14.21 -18.79
C ASP A 81 19.31 12.73 -18.63
N ASP A 82 20.16 12.43 -17.65
CA ASP A 82 20.62 11.08 -17.33
C ASP A 82 19.46 10.13 -17.00
N TYR A 83 18.35 10.65 -16.45
CA TYR A 83 17.14 9.87 -16.21
C TYR A 83 16.62 9.25 -17.51
N TYR A 84 16.40 10.07 -18.55
CA TYR A 84 15.80 9.63 -19.80
C TYR A 84 16.69 8.61 -20.53
N LEU A 85 18.01 8.82 -20.50
CA LEU A 85 18.97 7.89 -21.08
C LEU A 85 18.93 6.51 -20.41
N ILE A 86 18.83 6.48 -19.09
CA ILE A 86 18.73 5.21 -18.34
C ILE A 86 17.35 4.58 -18.54
N ASN A 87 16.27 5.37 -18.51
CA ASN A 87 14.90 4.88 -18.65
C ASN A 87 14.67 4.22 -20.01
N GLU A 88 15.12 4.87 -21.09
CA GLU A 88 15.01 4.34 -22.46
C GLU A 88 15.90 3.10 -22.66
N GLY A 89 17.11 3.12 -22.10
CA GLY A 89 18.05 1.99 -22.22
C GLY A 89 17.67 0.76 -21.39
N LEU A 90 16.92 0.95 -20.30
CA LEU A 90 16.56 -0.08 -19.33
C LEU A 90 15.07 0.01 -18.93
N PRO A 91 14.12 -0.19 -19.87
CA PRO A 91 12.69 -0.04 -19.59
C PRO A 91 12.20 -1.08 -18.57
N LEU A 92 11.25 -0.74 -17.70
CA LEU A 92 10.66 -1.71 -16.79
C LEU A 92 9.82 -2.76 -17.56
N PRO A 93 9.77 -4.02 -17.08
CA PRO A 93 8.89 -5.03 -17.68
C PRO A 93 7.42 -4.69 -17.41
N ASP A 94 6.57 -5.02 -18.38
CA ASP A 94 5.11 -4.88 -18.28
C ASP A 94 4.49 -6.16 -17.69
N PRO A 95 3.68 -6.09 -16.61
CA PRO A 95 3.01 -7.26 -16.05
C PRO A 95 2.14 -8.02 -17.06
N GLU A 96 1.49 -7.35 -18.01
CA GLU A 96 0.65 -8.03 -19.02
C GLU A 96 1.48 -8.98 -19.90
N SER A 97 2.78 -8.72 -20.05
CA SER A 97 3.69 -9.60 -20.79
C SER A 97 3.97 -10.93 -20.08
N PHE A 98 3.54 -11.10 -18.82
CA PHE A 98 3.72 -12.32 -18.02
C PHE A 98 2.45 -13.14 -17.85
N ASP A 99 1.27 -12.59 -18.11
CA ASP A 99 0.02 -13.35 -18.21
C ASP A 99 0.06 -14.23 -19.47
N LYS A 100 0.12 -15.56 -19.28
CA LYS A 100 0.24 -16.59 -20.32
C LYS A 100 -0.92 -17.57 -20.33
N ASP A 101 -1.64 -17.69 -19.23
CA ASP A 101 -2.76 -18.63 -19.10
C ASP A 101 -4.12 -18.02 -19.51
N ALA A 102 -4.16 -16.71 -19.81
CA ALA A 102 -5.36 -15.96 -20.21
C ALA A 102 -6.45 -15.90 -19.14
N THR A 103 -6.12 -16.23 -17.90
CA THR A 103 -6.94 -15.95 -16.72
C THR A 103 -6.63 -14.54 -16.25
N PRO A 104 -7.63 -13.66 -16.06
CA PRO A 104 -7.36 -12.29 -15.64
C PRO A 104 -6.51 -12.22 -14.36
N GLY A 105 -5.34 -11.59 -14.45
CA GLY A 105 -4.39 -11.45 -13.35
C GLY A 105 -3.11 -12.25 -13.58
N LEU A 106 -2.27 -12.37 -12.55
CA LEU A 106 -1.09 -13.24 -12.61
C LEU A 106 -1.33 -14.44 -11.69
N SER A 107 -1.09 -15.64 -12.21
CA SER A 107 -0.94 -16.84 -11.38
C SER A 107 0.29 -16.72 -10.46
N PRO A 108 0.42 -17.55 -9.42
CA PRO A 108 1.60 -17.51 -8.54
C PRO A 108 2.94 -17.70 -9.28
N ASP A 109 2.95 -18.50 -10.35
CA ASP A 109 4.11 -18.70 -11.22
C ASP A 109 4.46 -17.44 -12.00
N GLU A 110 3.47 -16.83 -12.64
CA GLU A 110 3.65 -15.63 -13.47
C GLU A 110 4.03 -14.41 -12.62
N GLN A 111 3.43 -14.27 -11.43
CA GLN A 111 3.80 -13.23 -10.48
C GLN A 111 5.27 -13.34 -10.07
N LEU A 112 5.77 -14.54 -9.78
CA LEU A 112 7.18 -14.73 -9.44
C LEU A 112 8.12 -14.39 -10.59
N LEU A 113 7.75 -14.76 -11.81
CA LEU A 113 8.52 -14.42 -13.01
C LEU A 113 8.54 -12.91 -13.24
N PHE A 114 7.39 -12.24 -13.09
CA PHE A 114 7.28 -10.79 -13.21
C PHE A 114 8.11 -10.08 -12.14
N GLU A 115 7.93 -10.43 -10.86
CA GLU A 115 8.65 -9.82 -9.74
C GLU A 115 10.17 -10.03 -9.85
N GLU A 116 10.62 -11.20 -10.31
CA GLU A 116 12.04 -11.46 -10.56
C GLU A 116 12.59 -10.63 -11.74
N ALA A 117 11.84 -10.54 -12.85
CA ALA A 117 12.23 -9.71 -13.99
C ALA A 117 12.26 -8.22 -13.62
N TYR A 118 11.26 -7.76 -12.87
CA TYR A 118 11.13 -6.39 -12.39
C TYR A 118 12.26 -6.03 -11.43
N ALA A 119 12.51 -6.85 -10.39
CA ALA A 119 13.60 -6.63 -9.45
C ALA A 119 14.97 -6.62 -10.13
N ASN A 120 15.20 -7.52 -11.08
CA ASN A 120 16.45 -7.54 -11.86
C ASN A 120 16.62 -6.28 -12.71
N ARG A 121 15.55 -5.79 -13.35
CA ARG A 121 15.59 -4.57 -14.15
C ARG A 121 15.76 -3.32 -13.28
N ARG A 122 15.03 -3.22 -12.17
CA ARG A 122 15.20 -2.16 -11.16
C ARG A 122 16.63 -2.10 -10.66
N LYS A 123 17.20 -3.24 -10.27
CA LYS A 123 18.62 -3.32 -9.88
C LYS A 123 19.57 -2.79 -10.96
N GLN A 124 19.31 -3.05 -12.24
CA GLN A 124 20.13 -2.49 -13.32
C GLN A 124 19.96 -0.96 -13.43
N ARG A 125 18.74 -0.43 -13.30
CA ARG A 125 18.46 1.02 -13.31
C ARG A 125 19.13 1.72 -12.11
N GLU A 126 18.98 1.18 -10.90
CA GLU A 126 19.60 1.68 -9.67
C GLU A 126 21.14 1.64 -9.74
N LEU A 127 21.74 0.55 -10.28
CA LEU A 127 23.19 0.47 -10.51
C LEU A 127 23.69 1.43 -11.60
N ALA A 128 22.81 1.88 -12.50
CA ALA A 128 23.09 2.97 -13.44
C ALA A 128 22.89 4.37 -12.82
N GLY A 129 22.37 4.44 -11.58
CA GLY A 129 22.19 5.68 -10.83
C GLY A 129 20.89 6.42 -11.13
N ILE A 130 19.84 5.73 -11.60
CA ILE A 130 18.59 6.38 -12.06
C ILE A 130 17.96 7.31 -11.02
N ASP A 131 17.87 6.88 -9.76
CA ASP A 131 17.12 7.58 -8.72
C ASP A 131 17.71 8.98 -8.46
N ARG A 132 19.03 9.12 -8.62
CA ARG A 132 19.75 10.41 -8.48
C ARG A 132 19.21 11.49 -9.42
N TRP A 133 18.55 11.09 -10.50
CA TRP A 133 18.13 11.96 -11.59
C TRP A 133 16.61 12.20 -11.64
N MET A 134 15.85 11.58 -10.72
CA MET A 134 14.37 11.65 -10.64
C MET A 134 13.86 12.87 -9.87
N ASN A 135 14.38 14.07 -10.18
CA ASN A 135 13.95 15.30 -9.54
C ASN A 135 14.15 16.51 -10.47
N SER A 136 13.23 17.47 -10.46
CA SER A 136 13.33 18.72 -11.22
C SER A 136 13.70 19.96 -10.38
N SER A 137 13.78 19.85 -9.04
CA SER A 137 13.96 20.99 -8.12
C SER A 137 14.81 20.68 -6.89
N VAL A 138 15.75 21.56 -6.52
CA VAL A 138 16.49 21.46 -5.24
C VAL A 138 15.62 21.83 -4.03
N MET A 139 14.44 22.42 -4.28
CA MET A 139 13.49 22.82 -3.25
C MET A 139 12.61 21.67 -2.73
N GLU A 140 12.86 20.46 -3.22
CA GLU A 140 12.20 19.19 -2.89
C GLU A 140 12.80 18.54 -1.62
N TYR A 141 11.98 17.76 -0.89
CA TYR A 141 12.45 16.85 0.16
C TYR A 141 12.44 15.42 -0.39
N THR A 142 13.52 15.06 -1.06
CA THR A 142 13.70 13.75 -1.72
C THR A 142 13.53 12.55 -0.78
N ALA A 143 13.11 11.41 -1.32
CA ALA A 143 12.89 10.17 -0.58
C ALA A 143 14.16 9.71 0.16
N ASN A 144 15.30 9.76 -0.53
CA ASN A 144 16.56 9.23 -0.07
C ASN A 144 17.70 10.25 -0.17
N TRP A 145 18.81 9.96 0.52
CA TRP A 145 19.95 10.88 0.60
C TRP A 145 20.79 10.90 -0.68
N TYR A 146 20.79 9.83 -1.47
CA TYR A 146 21.64 9.74 -2.68
C TYR A 146 21.13 10.66 -3.80
N GLU A 147 19.84 10.97 -3.83
CA GLU A 147 19.23 11.98 -4.71
C GLU A 147 19.85 13.37 -4.51
N ARG A 148 20.29 13.65 -3.28
CA ARG A 148 20.90 14.91 -2.83
C ARG A 148 22.39 15.03 -3.18
N THR A 149 22.93 14.11 -3.98
CA THR A 149 24.36 14.08 -4.34
C THR A 149 24.67 14.70 -5.70
N THR A 150 23.67 15.17 -6.45
CA THR A 150 23.83 15.81 -7.78
C THR A 150 24.62 17.13 -7.75
N ALA A 151 24.59 17.85 -6.63
CA ALA A 151 25.27 19.13 -6.43
C ALA A 151 24.98 20.18 -7.53
N ARG A 152 23.75 20.20 -8.07
CA ARG A 152 23.26 21.20 -9.02
C ARG A 152 21.79 21.53 -8.75
N ALA A 153 21.34 22.69 -9.21
CA ALA A 153 19.93 23.07 -9.21
C ALA A 153 19.22 22.38 -10.39
N GLY A 154 17.92 22.14 -10.22
CA GLY A 154 17.08 21.49 -11.20
C GLY A 154 16.49 22.47 -12.23
N ARG A 155 15.80 21.92 -13.24
CA ARG A 155 15.21 22.71 -14.33
C ARG A 155 14.15 23.69 -13.82
N TYR A 156 13.33 23.26 -12.86
CA TYR A 156 12.32 24.10 -12.23
C TYR A 156 12.96 25.32 -11.56
N ASP A 157 14.05 25.13 -10.81
CA ASP A 157 14.71 26.22 -10.08
C ASP A 157 15.14 27.36 -11.02
N PHE A 158 15.70 27.00 -12.18
CA PHE A 158 16.09 27.98 -13.20
C PHE A 158 14.88 28.61 -13.89
N ALA A 159 13.86 27.82 -14.23
CA ALA A 159 12.63 28.33 -14.84
C ALA A 159 11.89 29.30 -13.92
N ALA A 160 11.77 28.98 -12.62
CA ALA A 160 11.10 29.81 -11.63
C ALA A 160 11.85 31.13 -11.40
N ILE A 161 13.19 31.12 -11.35
CA ILE A 161 14.00 32.35 -11.26
C ILE A 161 13.89 33.17 -12.55
N GLY A 162 13.96 32.52 -13.73
CA GLY A 162 13.82 33.17 -15.03
C GLY A 162 12.47 33.88 -15.17
N PHE A 163 11.40 33.21 -14.74
CA PHE A 163 10.05 33.76 -14.71
C PHE A 163 9.95 34.92 -13.71
N GLY A 164 10.32 34.69 -12.44
CA GLY A 164 10.11 35.65 -11.37
C GLY A 164 10.93 36.94 -11.46
N TYR A 165 12.09 36.93 -12.14
CA TYR A 165 12.97 38.10 -12.27
C TYR A 165 13.09 38.65 -13.69
N GLY A 166 12.75 37.85 -14.71
CA GLY A 166 12.98 38.19 -16.11
C GLY A 166 11.73 38.22 -16.98
N ASP A 167 10.57 37.81 -16.46
CA ASP A 167 9.38 37.50 -17.27
C ASP A 167 9.72 36.52 -18.41
N ILE A 168 10.61 35.54 -18.14
CA ILE A 168 11.06 34.55 -19.13
C ILE A 168 10.45 33.19 -18.81
N VAL A 169 9.87 32.55 -19.83
CA VAL A 169 9.34 31.18 -19.78
C VAL A 169 10.02 30.32 -20.82
N GLU A 170 10.01 29.01 -20.61
CA GLU A 170 10.55 28.03 -21.56
C GLU A 170 9.44 27.45 -22.43
N ILE A 171 9.70 27.30 -23.72
CA ILE A 171 8.89 26.52 -24.66
C ILE A 171 9.76 25.48 -25.35
N TYR A 172 9.15 24.39 -25.81
CA TYR A 172 9.79 23.42 -26.68
C TYR A 172 9.78 23.89 -28.13
N ASP A 173 10.88 23.63 -28.83
CA ASP A 173 11.02 23.75 -30.29
C ASP A 173 11.17 22.36 -30.89
N ASN A 174 10.02 21.81 -31.27
CA ASN A 174 9.81 20.51 -31.84
C ASN A 174 9.94 20.56 -33.37
N GLU A 175 11.14 20.93 -33.85
CA GLU A 175 11.45 20.98 -35.29
C GLU A 175 11.26 19.61 -35.99
N ASP A 176 11.35 18.52 -35.21
CA ASP A 176 11.14 17.15 -35.67
C ASP A 176 9.64 16.73 -35.73
N GLU A 177 8.70 17.61 -35.37
CA GLU A 177 7.25 17.37 -35.37
C GLU A 177 6.83 16.09 -34.62
N ARG A 178 7.50 15.79 -33.50
CA ARG A 178 7.19 14.65 -32.63
C ARG A 178 5.79 14.78 -32.02
N PRO A 179 5.10 13.67 -31.74
CA PRO A 179 3.89 13.70 -30.91
C PRO A 179 4.18 14.39 -29.56
N LEU A 180 3.26 15.23 -29.08
CA LEU A 180 3.43 15.95 -27.80
C LEU A 180 3.59 15.01 -26.61
N SER A 181 3.12 13.77 -26.69
CA SER A 181 3.32 12.74 -25.66
C SER A 181 4.74 12.16 -25.65
N GLU A 182 5.55 12.42 -26.67
CA GLU A 182 6.89 11.85 -26.84
C GLU A 182 8.01 12.91 -26.67
N ILE A 183 7.66 14.19 -26.52
CA ILE A 183 8.65 15.24 -26.29
C ILE A 183 9.21 15.16 -24.87
N THR A 184 10.51 15.37 -24.75
CA THR A 184 11.27 15.31 -23.50
C THR A 184 12.35 16.40 -23.53
N PRO A 185 12.97 16.74 -22.38
CA PRO A 185 14.06 17.70 -22.33
C PRO A 185 15.31 17.28 -23.12
N VAL A 186 15.47 15.98 -23.42
CA VAL A 186 16.66 15.44 -24.10
C VAL A 186 16.48 15.26 -25.60
N ASN A 187 15.25 15.06 -26.08
CA ASN A 187 14.95 14.87 -27.50
C ASN A 187 14.29 16.11 -28.16
N THR A 188 13.92 17.12 -27.37
CA THR A 188 13.33 18.37 -27.87
C THR A 188 13.99 19.57 -27.21
N ARG A 189 14.43 20.52 -28.05
CA ARG A 189 15.15 21.72 -27.59
C ARG A 189 14.20 22.63 -26.82
N ARG A 190 14.67 23.22 -25.72
CA ARG A 190 13.97 24.30 -25.00
C ARG A 190 14.54 25.66 -25.39
N ILE A 191 13.67 26.64 -25.54
CA ILE A 191 14.02 28.02 -25.85
C ILE A 191 13.22 28.98 -24.97
N ALA A 192 13.84 30.13 -24.67
CA ALA A 192 13.28 31.13 -23.78
C ALA A 192 12.40 32.11 -24.56
N ALA A 193 11.16 32.31 -24.12
CA ALA A 193 10.22 33.30 -24.62
C ALA A 193 9.86 34.30 -23.51
N THR A 194 9.51 35.52 -23.88
CA THR A 194 8.97 36.52 -22.96
C THR A 194 7.53 36.15 -22.62
N TYR A 195 7.22 36.09 -21.33
CA TYR A 195 5.88 35.91 -20.81
C TYR A 195 5.10 37.22 -20.78
N TYR A 196 3.80 37.14 -21.01
CA TYR A 196 2.86 38.24 -20.87
C TYR A 196 1.57 37.77 -20.19
N HIS A 197 1.11 38.54 -19.21
CA HIS A 197 -0.03 38.18 -18.36
C HIS A 197 -1.38 38.24 -19.07
N GLY A 198 -1.60 39.20 -19.96
CA GLY A 198 -2.91 39.45 -20.56
C GLY A 198 -3.97 40.00 -19.58
N GLY A 199 -5.20 40.12 -20.09
CA GLY A 199 -6.36 40.59 -19.34
C GLY A 199 -6.61 42.10 -19.39
N GLU A 200 -5.72 42.89 -20.01
CA GLU A 200 -5.97 44.31 -20.25
C GLU A 200 -7.12 44.51 -21.26
N SER A 201 -7.95 45.53 -21.08
CA SER A 201 -9.03 45.83 -22.02
C SER A 201 -8.47 46.33 -23.36
N CYS A 202 -9.02 45.83 -24.47
CA CYS A 202 -8.60 46.18 -25.81
C CYS A 202 -9.81 46.30 -26.77
N ASN A 203 -9.62 47.04 -27.86
CA ASN A 203 -10.52 47.05 -29.01
C ASN A 203 -9.82 46.56 -30.29
N ALA A 204 -8.49 46.61 -30.32
CA ALA A 204 -7.65 46.09 -31.39
C ALA A 204 -6.35 45.52 -30.81
N ASP A 205 -5.66 44.67 -31.58
CA ASP A 205 -4.39 44.05 -31.15
C ASP A 205 -3.35 45.09 -30.72
N THR A 206 -3.30 46.25 -31.39
CA THR A 206 -2.35 47.35 -31.05
C THR A 206 -2.59 47.98 -29.68
N ASP A 207 -3.77 47.78 -29.08
CA ASP A 207 -4.05 48.21 -27.71
C ASP A 207 -3.34 47.33 -26.68
N CYS A 208 -2.97 46.09 -27.07
CA CYS A 208 -2.27 45.16 -26.21
C CYS A 208 -0.77 45.49 -26.15
N PRO A 209 -0.17 45.61 -24.95
CA PRO A 209 1.23 46.03 -24.81
C PRO A 209 2.22 45.17 -25.60
N PHE A 210 2.02 43.85 -25.62
CA PHE A 210 2.93 42.88 -26.22
C PHE A 210 2.40 42.31 -27.55
N SER A 211 1.57 43.05 -28.28
CA SER A 211 1.26 42.72 -29.68
C SER A 211 2.39 43.17 -30.60
N GLU A 212 2.39 42.70 -31.86
CA GLU A 212 3.40 43.06 -32.87
C GLU A 212 3.55 44.59 -33.09
N GLY A 213 2.50 45.36 -32.83
CA GLY A 213 2.49 46.84 -32.90
C GLY A 213 2.32 47.54 -31.55
N GLY A 214 2.42 46.80 -30.44
CA GLY A 214 2.16 47.27 -29.08
C GLY A 214 3.29 48.13 -28.50
N ALA A 215 2.99 48.82 -27.40
CA ALA A 215 3.94 49.71 -26.73
C ALA A 215 5.17 48.99 -26.12
N ARG A 216 5.09 47.68 -25.94
CA ARG A 216 6.14 46.80 -25.40
C ARG A 216 6.57 45.70 -26.37
N ALA A 217 6.29 45.85 -27.67
CA ALA A 217 6.71 44.89 -28.68
C ALA A 217 8.25 44.67 -28.68
N ASP A 218 9.02 45.73 -28.43
CA ASP A 218 10.50 45.68 -28.38
C ASP A 218 11.05 44.91 -27.15
N ASP A 219 10.22 44.65 -26.13
CA ASP A 219 10.60 43.88 -24.94
C ASP A 219 10.44 42.36 -25.17
N LEU A 220 9.80 41.95 -26.26
CA LEU A 220 9.64 40.55 -26.62
C LEU A 220 10.97 39.97 -27.13
N LEU A 221 11.26 38.73 -26.74
CA LEU A 221 12.36 37.98 -27.33
C LEU A 221 12.04 37.66 -28.79
N PRO A 222 13.06 37.54 -29.68
CA PRO A 222 12.84 37.24 -31.09
C PRO A 222 11.97 36.01 -31.33
N ILE A 223 12.06 35.02 -30.44
CA ILE A 223 11.26 33.80 -30.56
C ILE A 223 9.75 34.06 -30.44
N ASN A 224 9.32 35.05 -29.67
CA ASN A 224 7.91 35.39 -29.55
C ASN A 224 7.34 35.76 -30.91
N ALA A 225 8.07 36.59 -31.68
CA ALA A 225 7.69 36.93 -33.04
C ALA A 225 7.77 35.73 -33.99
N ASP A 226 8.86 34.94 -33.93
CA ASP A 226 9.05 33.77 -34.81
C ASP A 226 8.01 32.66 -34.58
N ALA A 227 7.54 32.50 -33.33
CA ALA A 227 6.53 31.52 -32.95
C ALA A 227 5.08 32.07 -33.06
N GLY A 228 4.91 33.37 -33.28
CA GLY A 228 3.60 34.03 -33.23
C GLY A 228 3.01 34.14 -31.82
N LEU A 229 3.84 34.03 -30.78
CA LEU A 229 3.49 34.20 -29.37
C LEU A 229 3.54 35.69 -28.99
N THR A 230 2.60 36.44 -29.54
CA THR A 230 2.36 37.86 -29.27
C THR A 230 0.92 38.07 -28.87
N GLN A 231 0.64 39.04 -27.99
CA GLN A 231 -0.72 39.32 -27.55
C GLN A 231 -1.65 39.70 -28.71
N ARG A 232 -2.90 39.25 -28.59
CA ARG A 232 -4.02 39.61 -29.48
C ARG A 232 -5.20 40.09 -28.66
N CYS A 233 -6.04 40.91 -29.26
CA CYS A 233 -7.31 41.30 -28.67
C CYS A 233 -8.35 40.20 -28.93
N VAL A 234 -8.68 39.46 -27.87
CA VAL A 234 -9.64 38.35 -27.91
C VAL A 234 -10.92 38.74 -27.17
N ASP A 235 -12.03 38.04 -27.44
CA ASP A 235 -13.29 38.29 -26.73
C ASP A 235 -13.13 38.02 -25.23
N HIS A 236 -13.74 38.85 -24.40
CA HIS A 236 -13.75 38.63 -22.95
C HIS A 236 -14.35 37.23 -22.63
N PRO A 237 -13.75 36.42 -21.72
CA PRO A 237 -14.22 35.05 -21.42
C PRO A 237 -15.68 34.96 -20.96
N GLN A 238 -16.22 36.04 -20.40
CA GLN A 238 -17.63 36.16 -19.99
C GLN A 238 -18.59 36.64 -21.11
N GLY A 239 -18.08 36.82 -22.33
CA GLY A 239 -18.85 37.11 -23.55
C GLY A 239 -18.47 38.44 -24.23
N GLU A 240 -18.59 38.45 -25.56
CA GLU A 240 -18.28 39.57 -26.47
C GLU A 240 -18.92 40.92 -26.06
N SER A 241 -20.09 40.88 -25.41
CA SER A 241 -20.80 42.08 -24.95
C SER A 241 -20.06 42.92 -23.90
N ILE A 242 -19.03 42.35 -23.26
CA ILE A 242 -18.21 43.01 -22.23
C ILE A 242 -16.99 43.71 -22.87
N GLY A 243 -16.70 43.43 -24.14
CA GLY A 243 -15.56 43.97 -24.89
C GLY A 243 -14.45 42.95 -25.10
N GLY A 244 -13.31 43.42 -25.63
CA GLY A 244 -12.11 42.63 -25.83
C GLY A 244 -11.14 42.71 -24.66
N VAL A 245 -10.38 41.64 -24.46
CA VAL A 245 -9.23 41.57 -23.55
C VAL A 245 -7.99 41.06 -24.27
N CYS A 246 -6.82 41.50 -23.83
CA CYS A 246 -5.57 41.00 -24.36
C CYS A 246 -5.35 39.55 -23.94
N SER A 247 -4.95 38.70 -24.88
CA SER A 247 -4.61 37.30 -24.63
C SER A 247 -3.45 37.17 -23.63
N ASN A 248 -3.39 36.04 -22.93
CA ASN A 248 -2.29 35.66 -22.06
C ASN A 248 -1.40 34.62 -22.76
N PHE A 249 -0.16 34.52 -22.29
CA PHE A 249 0.84 33.65 -22.91
C PHE A 249 0.44 32.17 -22.89
N ASP A 250 -0.13 31.70 -21.77
CA ASP A 250 -0.44 30.28 -21.55
C ASP A 250 -1.52 29.78 -22.53
N ASP A 251 -2.61 30.54 -22.68
CA ASP A 251 -3.66 30.23 -23.66
C ASP A 251 -3.15 30.31 -25.11
N ASP A 252 -2.29 31.30 -25.40
CA ASP A 252 -1.72 31.47 -26.75
C ASP A 252 -0.79 30.31 -27.12
N VAL A 253 0.07 29.85 -26.19
CA VAL A 253 0.99 28.74 -26.46
C VAL A 253 0.27 27.39 -26.52
N GLU A 254 -0.76 27.16 -25.71
CA GLU A 254 -1.60 25.96 -25.82
C GLU A 254 -2.36 25.92 -27.15
N THR A 255 -2.96 27.06 -27.54
CA THR A 255 -3.63 27.20 -28.83
C THR A 255 -2.66 26.95 -29.98
N LEU A 256 -1.44 27.50 -29.89
CA LEU A 256 -0.40 27.29 -30.88
C LEU A 256 -0.02 25.81 -30.99
N ALA A 257 0.20 25.12 -29.87
CA ALA A 257 0.57 23.71 -29.83
C ALA A 257 -0.48 22.80 -30.48
N GLN A 258 -1.77 23.14 -30.33
CA GLN A 258 -2.88 22.40 -30.96
C GLN A 258 -2.96 22.63 -32.48
N GLN A 259 -2.60 23.83 -32.95
CA GLN A 259 -2.66 24.21 -34.36
C GLN A 259 -1.39 23.81 -35.13
N SER A 260 -0.23 23.90 -34.47
CA SER A 260 1.09 23.57 -35.00
C SER A 260 1.96 22.99 -33.87
N PRO A 261 2.32 21.70 -33.92
CA PRO A 261 3.06 21.05 -32.83
C PRO A 261 4.55 21.47 -32.78
N ARG A 262 5.00 22.41 -33.63
CA ARG A 262 6.39 22.88 -33.63
C ARG A 262 6.74 23.55 -32.31
N TYR A 263 5.85 24.35 -31.74
CA TYR A 263 6.08 24.99 -30.45
C TYR A 263 5.09 24.44 -29.43
N ALA A 264 5.60 24.00 -28.29
CA ALA A 264 4.78 23.43 -27.23
C ALA A 264 5.17 24.01 -25.86
N PRO A 265 4.21 24.16 -24.93
CA PRO A 265 4.51 24.64 -23.59
C PRO A 265 5.43 23.67 -22.83
N VAL A 266 6.33 24.22 -22.01
CA VAL A 266 7.01 23.47 -20.96
C VAL A 266 6.21 23.65 -19.67
N THR A 267 5.54 22.60 -19.22
CA THR A 267 4.80 22.59 -17.96
C THR A 267 5.67 22.04 -16.85
N TYR A 268 5.67 22.72 -15.71
CA TYR A 268 6.36 22.28 -14.50
C TYR A 268 5.36 21.93 -13.42
N ARG A 269 5.62 20.85 -12.67
CA ARG A 269 4.84 20.55 -11.48
C ARG A 269 5.37 21.38 -10.32
N PHE A 270 4.49 22.15 -9.71
CA PHE A 270 4.82 22.93 -8.52
C PHE A 270 3.91 22.55 -7.36
N CYS A 271 4.51 22.28 -6.20
CA CYS A 271 3.75 22.06 -4.98
C CYS A 271 4.38 22.66 -3.72
N SER A 272 3.67 23.54 -3.03
CA SER A 272 4.16 24.21 -1.82
C SER A 272 3.88 23.45 -0.51
N ASP A 273 4.43 23.92 0.61
CA ASP A 273 4.21 23.36 1.95
C ASP A 273 2.75 23.20 2.33
N GLU A 274 1.92 24.18 1.98
CA GLU A 274 0.50 24.18 2.32
C GLU A 274 -0.26 23.04 1.62
N ARG A 275 0.28 22.57 0.50
CA ARG A 275 -0.30 21.51 -0.33
C ARG A 275 0.29 20.13 0.01
N ALA A 276 1.57 20.03 0.37
CA ALA A 276 2.21 18.76 0.76
C ALA A 276 1.78 18.24 2.15
N GLY A 277 1.07 19.07 2.94
CA GLY A 277 0.51 18.67 4.23
C GLY A 277 1.47 18.82 5.42
N GLY A 278 0.89 18.67 6.62
CA GLY A 278 1.58 18.83 7.90
C GLY A 278 2.41 17.60 8.26
N GLY A 279 3.70 17.64 7.89
CA GLY A 279 4.65 16.53 7.97
C GLY A 279 4.48 15.62 9.20
N SER A 280 3.92 14.43 8.97
CA SER A 280 3.62 13.30 9.87
C SER A 280 2.19 13.13 10.38
N THR A 281 1.28 14.09 10.19
CA THR A 281 -0.08 14.00 10.78
C THR A 281 -1.24 14.18 9.80
N ALA A 282 -0.97 14.62 8.57
CA ALA A 282 -1.97 14.73 7.52
C ALA A 282 -1.33 14.45 6.15
N PRO A 283 -2.04 13.77 5.24
CA PRO A 283 -1.61 13.61 3.85
C PRO A 283 -1.64 14.97 3.11
N GLY A 284 -0.94 15.04 1.98
CA GLY A 284 -1.01 16.18 1.06
C GLY A 284 -2.40 16.34 0.44
N THR A 285 -2.69 17.53 -0.09
CA THR A 285 -3.95 17.85 -0.77
C THR A 285 -3.99 17.37 -2.23
N ILE A 286 -2.84 16.97 -2.78
CA ILE A 286 -2.66 16.51 -4.16
C ILE A 286 -1.90 15.19 -4.10
N GLY A 287 -2.31 14.17 -4.86
CA GLY A 287 -1.81 12.80 -4.70
C GLY A 287 -0.31 12.67 -4.96
N TRP A 288 0.22 13.44 -5.91
CA TRP A 288 1.64 13.44 -6.30
C TRP A 288 2.48 14.46 -5.54
N CYS A 289 1.87 15.24 -4.66
CA CYS A 289 2.57 16.24 -3.87
C CYS A 289 2.84 15.72 -2.47
N ASN A 290 3.98 15.06 -2.29
CA ASN A 290 4.38 14.57 -0.99
C ASN A 290 5.83 14.91 -0.69
N ARG A 291 6.16 14.86 0.60
CA ARG A 291 7.55 14.88 1.05
C ARG A 291 8.03 13.44 1.10
N PHE A 292 9.30 13.23 0.76
CA PHE A 292 9.98 11.95 0.85
C PHE A 292 9.40 10.87 -0.09
N ASP A 293 8.89 11.28 -1.25
CA ASP A 293 8.53 10.39 -2.35
C ASP A 293 9.48 10.55 -3.55
N GLU A 294 9.35 9.62 -4.49
CA GLU A 294 10.05 9.59 -5.78
C GLU A 294 9.26 8.67 -6.72
N GLY A 295 9.14 9.01 -8.01
CA GLY A 295 8.52 8.14 -9.00
C GLY A 295 7.95 8.87 -10.23
N GLU A 296 8.03 8.23 -11.39
CA GLU A 296 7.58 8.81 -12.67
C GLU A 296 6.06 8.73 -12.91
N ASN A 297 5.33 8.04 -12.04
CA ASN A 297 3.88 7.86 -12.02
C ASN A 297 3.43 7.39 -10.62
N TYR A 298 2.13 7.33 -10.36
CA TYR A 298 1.62 6.96 -9.03
C TYR A 298 2.01 5.54 -8.62
N ARG A 299 2.01 4.58 -9.55
CA ARG A 299 2.39 3.19 -9.23
C ARG A 299 3.86 3.07 -8.84
N GLU A 300 4.75 3.82 -9.49
CA GLU A 300 6.17 3.85 -9.13
C GLU A 300 6.38 4.52 -7.77
N ILE A 301 5.63 5.59 -7.44
CA ILE A 301 5.63 6.19 -6.09
C ILE A 301 5.24 5.14 -5.03
N VAL A 302 4.11 4.43 -5.23
CA VAL A 302 3.66 3.39 -4.29
C VAL A 302 4.73 2.30 -4.14
N ARG A 303 5.35 1.86 -5.24
CA ARG A 303 6.40 0.85 -5.23
C ARG A 303 7.65 1.32 -4.47
N ASN A 304 8.12 2.54 -4.73
CA ASN A 304 9.28 3.13 -4.07
C ASN A 304 9.04 3.30 -2.56
N VAL A 305 7.85 3.74 -2.16
CA VAL A 305 7.46 3.83 -0.75
C VAL A 305 7.42 2.43 -0.09
N ALA A 306 6.85 1.44 -0.75
CA ALA A 306 6.80 0.06 -0.25
C ALA A 306 8.21 -0.54 -0.08
N GLU A 307 9.09 -0.31 -1.05
CA GLU A 307 10.49 -0.74 -0.99
C GLU A 307 11.27 0.01 0.10
N SER A 308 11.07 1.31 0.24
CA SER A 308 11.64 2.12 1.33
C SER A 308 11.21 1.59 2.70
N TYR A 309 9.95 1.19 2.87
CA TYR A 309 9.46 0.57 4.10
C TYR A 309 10.21 -0.72 4.45
N GLU A 310 10.54 -1.54 3.46
CA GLU A 310 11.28 -2.80 3.66
C GLU A 310 12.79 -2.57 3.87
N ARG A 311 13.43 -1.81 2.98
CA ARG A 311 14.88 -1.54 3.00
C ARG A 311 15.29 -0.80 4.29
N ASN A 312 14.42 0.06 4.82
CA ASN A 312 14.73 0.83 6.02
C ASN A 312 14.52 0.08 7.35
N TYR A 313 13.99 -1.13 7.37
CA TYR A 313 13.63 -1.84 8.61
C TYR A 313 14.76 -1.85 9.67
N LEU A 314 16.00 -2.15 9.27
CA LEU A 314 17.16 -2.15 10.17
C LEU A 314 17.54 -0.76 10.69
N TRP A 315 17.16 0.30 9.97
CA TRP A 315 17.46 1.69 10.27
C TRP A 315 16.33 2.37 11.04
N SER A 316 15.09 1.96 10.84
CA SER A 316 13.89 2.55 11.46
C SER A 316 13.50 1.83 12.74
N ASN A 317 13.57 0.50 12.81
CA ASN A 317 13.00 -0.30 13.91
C ASN A 317 13.99 -0.65 15.03
N PHE A 318 15.29 -0.37 14.86
CA PHE A 318 16.33 -0.69 15.84
C PHE A 318 17.01 0.57 16.37
N ARG A 319 17.26 0.63 17.68
CA ARG A 319 17.78 1.84 18.32
C ARG A 319 19.14 2.25 17.79
N ARG A 320 20.09 1.30 17.72
CA ARG A 320 21.44 1.53 17.19
C ARG A 320 22.14 2.72 17.85
N TYR A 321 22.09 2.76 19.17
CA TYR A 321 22.65 3.85 19.99
C TYR A 321 22.03 5.25 19.77
N ARG A 322 20.97 5.38 18.96
CA ARG A 322 20.28 6.67 18.77
C ARG A 322 19.63 7.11 20.08
N ARG A 323 19.93 8.35 20.48
CA ARG A 323 19.39 8.96 21.70
C ARG A 323 17.89 9.25 21.59
N SER A 324 17.42 9.68 20.41
CA SER A 324 16.04 10.08 20.14
C SER A 324 15.11 8.91 19.79
N PHE A 325 15.60 7.67 19.80
CA PHE A 325 14.81 6.49 19.42
C PHE A 325 13.68 6.22 20.41
N ASN A 326 12.43 6.31 19.92
CA ASN A 326 11.23 6.07 20.69
C ASN A 326 10.07 5.66 19.77
N ILE A 327 9.03 5.05 20.35
CA ILE A 327 7.86 4.56 19.59
C ILE A 327 7.15 5.71 18.86
N GLY A 328 6.93 6.84 19.53
CA GLY A 328 6.22 7.98 18.93
C GLY A 328 6.91 8.52 17.68
N SER A 329 8.22 8.75 17.73
CA SER A 329 8.98 9.20 16.56
C SER A 329 9.01 8.17 15.43
N TYR A 330 9.00 6.88 15.74
CA TYR A 330 8.90 5.84 14.72
C TYR A 330 7.52 5.87 14.06
N VAL A 331 6.46 5.78 14.86
CA VAL A 331 5.08 5.73 14.37
C VAL A 331 4.76 6.97 13.54
N TRP A 332 4.99 8.17 14.08
CA TRP A 332 4.56 9.40 13.41
C TRP A 332 5.52 9.84 12.32
N ASN A 333 6.82 9.93 12.61
CA ASN A 333 7.75 10.52 11.63
C ASN A 333 8.22 9.54 10.56
N THR A 334 8.25 8.24 10.85
CA THR A 334 8.73 7.22 9.89
C THR A 334 7.57 6.49 9.26
N LEU A 335 6.82 5.72 10.04
CA LEU A 335 5.74 4.88 9.53
C LEU A 335 4.62 5.72 8.89
N MET A 336 4.05 6.70 9.60
CA MET A 336 3.01 7.57 9.01
C MET A 336 3.64 8.54 7.99
N GLY A 337 4.57 9.38 8.43
CA GLY A 337 5.02 10.54 7.66
C GLY A 337 5.90 10.26 6.44
N ARG A 338 6.59 9.12 6.37
CA ARG A 338 7.45 8.75 5.23
C ARG A 338 6.91 7.57 4.42
N HIS A 339 5.88 6.90 4.91
CA HIS A 339 5.30 5.74 4.22
C HIS A 339 3.78 5.87 4.09
N LEU A 340 3.02 5.59 5.15
CA LEU A 340 1.59 5.31 4.98
C LEU A 340 0.75 6.54 4.61
N LEU A 341 1.14 7.77 4.99
CA LEU A 341 0.38 8.97 4.61
C LEU A 341 0.55 9.36 3.15
N ILE A 342 1.69 9.05 2.54
CA ILE A 342 1.92 9.24 1.11
C ILE A 342 0.93 8.36 0.35
N LEU A 343 0.86 7.08 0.73
CA LEU A 343 -0.05 6.11 0.14
C LEU A 343 -1.53 6.45 0.37
N GLN A 344 -1.86 6.91 1.57
CA GLN A 344 -3.22 7.37 1.89
C GLN A 344 -3.61 8.61 1.06
N GLY A 345 -2.67 9.51 0.80
CA GLY A 345 -2.87 10.70 -0.02
C GLY A 345 -3.27 10.36 -1.45
N ILE A 346 -2.59 9.39 -2.07
CA ILE A 346 -2.92 8.89 -3.42
C ILE A 346 -4.36 8.35 -3.46
N TYR A 347 -4.73 7.49 -2.51
CA TYR A 347 -6.10 6.96 -2.42
C TYR A 347 -7.17 8.06 -2.27
N GLN A 348 -6.94 9.01 -1.36
CA GLN A 348 -7.92 10.09 -1.11
C GLN A 348 -8.02 11.04 -2.30
N ASN A 349 -6.90 11.29 -2.97
CA ASN A 349 -6.86 12.18 -4.12
C ASN A 349 -7.61 11.59 -5.32
N LEU A 350 -7.53 10.29 -5.55
CA LEU A 350 -8.28 9.59 -6.61
C LEU A 350 -9.78 9.94 -6.55
N LEU A 351 -10.36 9.80 -5.36
CA LEU A 351 -11.79 10.04 -5.16
C LEU A 351 -12.14 11.52 -5.23
N PHE A 352 -11.24 12.39 -4.78
CA PHE A 352 -11.38 13.82 -4.97
C PHE A 352 -11.44 14.17 -6.45
N GLN A 353 -10.43 13.79 -7.22
CA GLN A 353 -10.32 14.15 -8.62
C GLN A 353 -11.45 13.52 -9.45
N TYR A 354 -11.76 12.24 -9.22
CA TYR A 354 -12.82 11.54 -9.94
C TYR A 354 -14.19 12.23 -9.82
N THR A 355 -14.48 12.83 -8.66
CA THR A 355 -15.76 13.51 -8.42
C THR A 355 -15.74 14.97 -8.82
N ALA A 356 -14.63 15.69 -8.58
CA ALA A 356 -14.51 17.12 -8.80
C ALA A 356 -14.18 17.49 -10.26
N ASP A 357 -13.45 16.63 -10.97
CA ASP A 357 -12.96 16.88 -12.32
C ASP A 357 -13.46 15.78 -13.30
N PRO A 358 -14.44 16.10 -14.17
CA PRO A 358 -14.89 15.17 -15.20
C PRO A 358 -13.83 14.80 -16.24
N GLU A 359 -12.84 15.67 -16.51
CA GLU A 359 -11.80 15.43 -17.51
C GLU A 359 -10.77 14.42 -17.01
N PHE A 360 -10.45 14.46 -15.71
CA PHE A 360 -9.57 13.50 -15.05
C PHE A 360 -9.94 12.04 -15.37
N ARG A 361 -11.24 11.74 -15.45
CA ARG A 361 -11.76 10.39 -15.77
C ARG A 361 -11.29 9.83 -17.12
N ASN A 362 -10.91 10.72 -18.04
CA ASN A 362 -10.41 10.35 -19.37
C ASN A 362 -8.89 10.49 -19.50
N GLN A 363 -8.20 10.98 -18.45
CA GLN A 363 -6.75 11.11 -18.47
C GLN A 363 -6.11 9.72 -18.38
N THR A 364 -5.24 9.43 -19.33
CA THR A 364 -4.49 8.17 -19.45
C THR A 364 -2.99 8.42 -19.29
N GLY A 365 -2.23 7.38 -18.98
CA GLY A 365 -0.79 7.47 -18.76
C GLY A 365 -0.43 7.93 -17.34
N ALA A 366 0.83 8.35 -17.18
CA ALA A 366 1.40 8.71 -15.88
C ALA A 366 0.59 9.81 -15.20
N PHE A 367 0.23 9.60 -13.94
CA PHE A 367 -0.58 10.50 -13.12
C PHE A 367 -2.00 10.76 -13.63
N GLY A 368 -2.49 9.97 -14.60
CA GLY A 368 -3.89 9.96 -15.01
C GLY A 368 -4.76 9.07 -14.12
N PHE A 369 -6.06 9.02 -14.41
CA PHE A 369 -7.03 8.29 -13.59
C PHE A 369 -6.71 6.79 -13.45
N TYR A 370 -6.40 6.12 -14.56
CA TYR A 370 -6.15 4.68 -14.52
C TYR A 370 -4.87 4.33 -13.75
N ASP A 371 -3.84 5.18 -13.85
CA ASP A 371 -2.60 5.06 -13.07
C ASP A 371 -2.87 5.22 -11.57
N GLU A 372 -3.62 6.25 -11.18
CA GLU A 372 -3.96 6.50 -9.77
C GLU A 372 -4.89 5.43 -9.17
N PHE A 373 -5.84 4.92 -9.98
CA PHE A 373 -6.73 3.85 -9.58
C PHE A 373 -5.97 2.53 -9.33
N LEU A 374 -5.09 2.14 -10.26
CA LEU A 374 -4.25 0.95 -10.06
C LEU A 374 -3.24 1.15 -8.93
N ALA A 375 -2.66 2.34 -8.78
CA ALA A 375 -1.80 2.66 -7.64
C ALA A 375 -2.55 2.51 -6.31
N THR A 376 -3.83 2.91 -6.27
CA THR A 376 -4.68 2.70 -5.09
C THR A 376 -4.92 1.22 -4.79
N ALA A 377 -5.11 0.38 -5.81
CA ALA A 377 -5.16 -1.07 -5.64
C ALA A 377 -3.81 -1.62 -5.13
N ASP A 378 -2.69 -1.11 -5.63
CA ASP A 378 -1.34 -1.46 -5.13
C ASP A 378 -1.14 -1.03 -3.67
N VAL A 379 -1.70 0.12 -3.24
CA VAL A 379 -1.70 0.54 -1.82
C VAL A 379 -2.45 -0.46 -0.95
N MET A 380 -3.64 -0.89 -1.37
CA MET A 380 -4.42 -1.90 -0.64
C MET A 380 -3.64 -3.21 -0.52
N ASN A 381 -3.02 -3.68 -1.61
CA ASN A 381 -2.18 -4.88 -1.62
C ASN A 381 -0.95 -4.74 -0.70
N PHE A 382 -0.29 -3.58 -0.71
CA PHE A 382 0.82 -3.30 0.19
C PHE A 382 0.37 -3.29 1.67
N TYR A 383 -0.78 -2.69 1.97
CA TYR A 383 -1.38 -2.73 3.30
C TYR A 383 -1.71 -4.16 3.72
N ALA A 384 -2.33 -4.97 2.85
CA ALA A 384 -2.56 -6.38 3.13
C ALA A 384 -1.24 -7.13 3.39
N ARG A 385 -0.17 -6.85 2.63
CA ARG A 385 1.18 -7.35 2.89
C ARG A 385 1.72 -6.95 4.28
N VAL A 386 1.52 -5.71 4.72
CA VAL A 386 1.91 -5.28 6.08
C VAL A 386 1.16 -6.09 7.14
N LEU A 387 -0.16 -6.26 6.99
CA LEU A 387 -0.98 -7.07 7.90
C LEU A 387 -0.54 -8.54 7.95
N ALA A 388 -0.21 -9.08 6.78
CA ALA A 388 0.17 -10.47 6.57
C ALA A 388 1.66 -10.75 6.82
N SER A 389 2.46 -9.71 7.14
CA SER A 389 3.91 -9.85 7.30
C SER A 389 4.26 -10.86 8.41
N PRO A 390 5.03 -11.92 8.08
CA PRO A 390 5.30 -13.00 9.03
C PRO A 390 6.28 -12.55 10.11
N ASN A 391 6.24 -13.26 11.24
CA ASN A 391 7.14 -13.02 12.34
C ASN A 391 8.48 -13.71 12.12
N ILE A 392 9.59 -13.07 12.47
CA ILE A 392 10.90 -13.75 12.49
C ILE A 392 10.85 -14.95 13.44
N GLY A 393 11.31 -16.12 12.97
CA GLY A 393 11.34 -17.33 13.77
C GLY A 393 11.47 -18.62 12.98
N ALA A 394 11.54 -19.73 13.72
CA ALA A 394 11.49 -21.07 13.18
C ALA A 394 10.02 -21.51 13.03
N TYR A 395 9.71 -22.09 11.88
CA TYR A 395 8.37 -22.54 11.51
C TYR A 395 8.34 -24.06 11.27
N VAL A 396 7.21 -24.66 11.63
CA VAL A 396 6.91 -26.08 11.42
C VAL A 396 5.56 -26.18 10.72
N TRP A 397 5.47 -27.06 9.72
CA TRP A 397 4.22 -27.39 9.07
C TRP A 397 3.27 -28.02 10.08
N SER A 398 2.11 -27.39 10.24
CA SER A 398 1.02 -27.94 11.00
C SER A 398 0.06 -28.64 10.05
N ASP A 399 0.13 -29.97 9.99
CA ASP A 399 -0.88 -30.77 9.30
C ASP A 399 -2.30 -30.51 9.87
N ARG A 400 -2.36 -30.13 11.15
CA ARG A 400 -3.58 -29.77 11.87
C ARG A 400 -4.29 -28.54 11.28
N TRP A 401 -3.54 -27.58 10.75
CA TRP A 401 -4.03 -26.28 10.26
C TRP A 401 -3.69 -26.02 8.80
N GLN A 402 -3.03 -26.97 8.13
CA GLN A 402 -2.54 -26.87 6.75
C GLN A 402 -1.73 -25.58 6.48
N ARG A 403 -0.87 -25.20 7.43
CA ARG A 403 0.00 -24.01 7.33
C ARG A 403 1.29 -24.17 8.12
N TYR A 404 2.33 -23.44 7.72
CA TYR A 404 3.52 -23.25 8.55
C TYR A 404 3.21 -22.35 9.74
N GLN A 405 3.44 -22.86 10.95
CA GLN A 405 3.25 -22.12 12.20
C GLN A 405 4.57 -21.88 12.91
N ARG A 406 4.67 -20.72 13.55
CA ARG A 406 5.85 -20.32 14.29
C ARG A 406 5.96 -21.10 15.60
N VAL A 407 7.04 -21.84 15.78
CA VAL A 407 7.32 -22.63 16.99
C VAL A 407 8.35 -21.97 17.91
N SER A 408 9.27 -21.19 17.35
CA SER A 408 10.23 -20.40 18.13
C SER A 408 10.35 -18.99 17.60
N GLY A 409 10.54 -18.06 18.53
CA GLY A 409 10.51 -16.64 18.22
C GLY A 409 11.80 -15.85 18.37
N SER A 410 12.87 -16.50 18.80
CA SER A 410 14.16 -15.85 19.05
C SER A 410 15.10 -15.98 17.86
N ASN A 411 15.04 -17.12 17.16
CA ASN A 411 15.99 -17.52 16.15
C ASN A 411 15.27 -18.30 15.04
N ALA A 412 15.61 -18.00 13.79
CA ALA A 412 15.01 -18.63 12.62
C ALA A 412 15.57 -20.04 12.37
N ASP A 413 16.81 -20.28 12.84
CA ASP A 413 17.56 -21.51 12.60
C ASP A 413 17.54 -22.47 13.80
N ASP A 414 16.48 -22.41 14.62
CA ASP A 414 16.39 -23.30 15.77
C ASP A 414 16.30 -24.78 15.33
N PRO A 415 16.95 -25.72 16.06
CA PRO A 415 16.93 -27.13 15.71
C PRO A 415 15.50 -27.67 15.59
N GLY A 416 15.16 -28.20 14.41
CA GLY A 416 13.80 -28.68 14.10
C GLY A 416 12.94 -27.71 13.29
N ALA A 417 13.46 -26.54 12.91
CA ALA A 417 12.83 -25.66 11.93
C ALA A 417 12.68 -26.40 10.59
N GLN A 418 11.44 -26.48 10.09
CA GLN A 418 11.15 -26.97 8.74
C GLN A 418 11.13 -25.83 7.71
N LEU A 419 10.87 -24.61 8.19
CA LEU A 419 10.99 -23.37 7.44
C LEU A 419 11.66 -22.32 8.34
N SER A 420 12.75 -21.71 7.87
CA SER A 420 13.43 -20.59 8.56
C SER A 420 12.92 -19.27 7.98
N VAL A 421 12.38 -18.40 8.84
CA VAL A 421 11.98 -17.03 8.48
C VAL A 421 12.91 -16.04 9.19
N PRO A 422 14.05 -15.69 8.58
CA PRO A 422 15.01 -14.74 9.15
C PRO A 422 14.58 -13.29 8.95
N ILE A 423 15.38 -12.38 9.50
CA ILE A 423 15.42 -10.98 9.06
C ILE A 423 15.60 -10.98 7.53
N GLY A 424 14.76 -10.23 6.82
CA GLY A 424 14.72 -10.14 5.36
C GLY A 424 13.42 -10.70 4.82
N LEU A 425 12.95 -11.81 5.41
CA LEU A 425 11.67 -12.44 5.08
C LEU A 425 10.56 -12.11 6.08
N GLY A 426 10.91 -11.91 7.36
CA GLY A 426 9.96 -11.56 8.41
C GLY A 426 10.38 -10.33 9.22
N ARG A 427 9.47 -9.89 10.09
CA ARG A 427 9.69 -8.80 11.05
C ARG A 427 9.46 -9.28 12.49
N TYR A 428 10.07 -8.62 13.46
CA TYR A 428 9.75 -8.90 14.86
C TYR A 428 8.39 -8.29 15.23
N SER A 429 7.42 -9.08 15.72
CA SER A 429 6.12 -8.55 16.16
C SER A 429 6.21 -7.64 17.37
N SER A 430 7.00 -8.04 18.38
CA SER A 430 7.04 -7.36 19.68
C SER A 430 8.26 -6.45 19.82
N SER A 431 8.00 -5.28 20.43
CA SER A 431 9.03 -4.35 20.89
C SER A 431 9.81 -4.92 22.08
N VAL A 432 11.09 -4.59 22.16
CA VAL A 432 11.99 -5.04 23.24
C VAL A 432 12.56 -3.84 23.97
N TYR A 433 12.62 -3.93 25.30
CA TYR A 433 13.19 -2.92 26.17
C TYR A 433 14.46 -3.44 26.85
N GLN A 434 15.53 -2.65 26.79
CA GLN A 434 16.72 -2.84 27.60
C GLN A 434 16.45 -2.38 29.04
N SER A 435 16.83 -3.19 30.02
CA SER A 435 16.88 -2.76 31.41
C SER A 435 17.98 -1.73 31.59
N GLY A 436 17.63 -0.50 31.96
CA GLY A 436 18.61 0.55 32.19
C GLY A 436 19.30 0.42 33.54
N LEU A 437 20.54 0.93 33.63
CA LEU A 437 21.35 1.01 34.86
C LEU A 437 20.64 1.65 36.07
N SER A 438 19.59 2.46 35.84
CA SER A 438 18.80 3.16 36.86
C SER A 438 17.34 2.72 36.95
N GLY A 439 16.97 1.57 36.36
CA GLY A 439 15.56 1.14 36.26
C GLY A 439 14.74 1.87 35.18
N ILE A 440 15.38 2.74 34.39
CA ILE A 440 14.75 3.36 33.21
C ILE A 440 14.86 2.38 32.05
N HIS A 441 13.74 1.76 31.69
CA HIS A 441 13.65 0.92 30.50
C HIS A 441 13.82 1.76 29.24
N ARG A 442 14.73 1.37 28.37
CA ARG A 442 14.94 2.02 27.07
C ARG A 442 14.52 1.08 25.98
N ILE A 443 13.72 1.55 25.03
CA ILE A 443 13.34 0.72 23.90
C ILE A 443 14.56 0.45 23.03
N GLU A 444 14.80 -0.81 22.69
CA GLU A 444 15.93 -1.24 21.86
C GLU A 444 15.46 -1.61 20.45
N ARG A 445 14.25 -2.16 20.35
CA ARG A 445 13.62 -2.53 19.08
C ARG A 445 12.13 -2.23 19.13
N ILE A 446 11.59 -1.72 18.02
CA ILE A 446 10.15 -1.54 17.82
C ILE A 446 9.64 -2.67 16.92
N GLY A 447 8.63 -3.39 17.40
CA GLY A 447 8.01 -4.47 16.64
C GLY A 447 6.93 -4.00 15.67
N SER A 448 6.59 -4.85 14.69
CA SER A 448 5.63 -4.57 13.61
C SER A 448 4.16 -4.56 14.04
N PHE A 449 3.86 -4.80 15.32
CA PHE A 449 2.50 -4.69 15.84
C PHE A 449 1.86 -3.33 15.54
N TYR A 450 2.62 -2.24 15.70
CA TYR A 450 2.13 -0.89 15.39
C TYR A 450 1.86 -0.72 13.91
N ASP A 451 2.74 -1.23 13.05
CA ASP A 451 2.59 -1.21 11.59
C ASP A 451 1.23 -1.81 11.22
N LYS A 452 0.94 -3.02 11.72
CA LYS A 452 -0.33 -3.72 11.47
C LYS A 452 -1.55 -2.95 12.01
N LEU A 453 -1.46 -2.44 13.23
CA LEU A 453 -2.57 -1.71 13.86
C LEU A 453 -2.95 -0.45 13.07
N PHE A 454 -1.96 0.34 12.66
CA PHE A 454 -2.23 1.55 11.87
C PHE A 454 -2.67 1.24 10.44
N THR A 455 -2.19 0.13 9.85
CA THR A 455 -2.71 -0.32 8.56
C THR A 455 -4.18 -0.75 8.64
N ILE A 456 -4.60 -1.47 9.69
CA ILE A 456 -6.04 -1.77 9.93
C ILE A 456 -6.84 -0.47 9.99
N GLN A 457 -6.31 0.54 10.68
CA GLN A 457 -6.95 1.85 10.77
C GLN A 457 -7.08 2.49 9.40
N LEU A 458 -5.99 2.66 8.65
CA LEU A 458 -5.99 3.37 7.36
C LEU A 458 -6.87 2.69 6.31
N LEU A 459 -6.95 1.37 6.33
CA LEU A 459 -7.86 0.61 5.48
C LEU A 459 -9.34 0.87 5.81
N ALA A 460 -9.68 1.10 7.09
CA ALA A 460 -11.06 1.14 7.55
C ALA A 460 -11.61 2.55 7.75
N ILE A 461 -10.81 3.47 8.26
CA ILE A 461 -11.26 4.82 8.62
C ILE A 461 -11.69 5.62 7.40
N ARG A 462 -12.68 6.49 7.61
CA ARG A 462 -13.19 7.41 6.60
C ARG A 462 -12.45 8.73 6.66
N GLY A 463 -11.22 8.70 6.18
CA GLY A 463 -10.32 9.84 6.11
C GLY A 463 -9.39 10.00 7.32
N TYR A 464 -8.09 10.06 7.06
CA TYR A 464 -7.05 10.30 8.07
C TYR A 464 -6.68 11.79 8.12
N VAL A 465 -7.54 12.63 8.71
CA VAL A 465 -7.18 14.03 8.95
C VAL A 465 -7.73 14.48 10.31
N PRO A 466 -6.88 14.97 11.23
CA PRO A 466 -7.35 15.49 12.52
C PRO A 466 -8.13 16.80 12.40
N TYR A 467 -8.12 17.46 11.23
CA TYR A 467 -8.76 18.74 11.00
C TYR A 467 -9.56 18.74 9.70
N TYR A 468 -10.84 19.12 9.79
CA TYR A 468 -11.69 19.36 8.63
C TYR A 468 -11.25 20.65 7.94
N THR A 469 -10.62 20.54 6.77
CA THR A 469 -10.35 21.69 5.88
C THR A 469 -11.21 21.55 4.63
N ARG A 470 -11.39 22.66 3.89
CA ARG A 470 -12.17 22.68 2.65
C ARG A 470 -11.53 21.82 1.53
N ASP A 471 -10.28 21.43 1.72
CA ASP A 471 -9.42 21.01 0.61
C ASP A 471 -9.10 19.51 0.57
N VAL A 472 -9.53 18.64 1.54
CA VAL A 472 -9.02 17.25 1.54
C VAL A 472 -9.95 16.09 1.91
N PRO A 473 -10.77 16.04 2.99
CA PRO A 473 -11.33 14.72 3.33
C PRO A 473 -12.58 14.38 2.52
N PHE A 474 -12.39 13.58 1.47
CA PHE A 474 -13.43 12.66 1.02
C PHE A 474 -13.67 11.62 2.13
N PHE A 475 -14.92 11.50 2.57
CA PHE A 475 -15.29 10.69 3.72
C PHE A 475 -15.56 9.23 3.32
N THR A 476 -14.48 8.54 2.98
CA THR A 476 -14.47 7.25 2.29
C THR A 476 -13.33 6.37 2.80
N ASN A 477 -13.49 5.06 2.69
CA ASN A 477 -12.46 4.07 3.04
C ASN A 477 -12.28 3.03 1.91
N PHE A 478 -11.31 2.14 2.06
CA PHE A 478 -11.01 1.14 1.03
C PHE A 478 -12.19 0.19 0.77
N TYR A 479 -13.08 -0.02 1.75
CA TYR A 479 -14.26 -0.87 1.58
C TYR A 479 -15.28 -0.26 0.60
N ASP A 480 -15.30 1.06 0.41
CA ASP A 480 -16.19 1.70 -0.56
C ASP A 480 -15.78 1.44 -2.02
N ILE A 481 -14.48 1.31 -2.30
CA ILE A 481 -13.95 1.05 -3.65
C ILE A 481 -13.73 -0.45 -3.89
N PHE A 482 -13.21 -1.16 -2.88
CA PHE A 482 -12.78 -2.56 -2.97
C PHE A 482 -13.55 -3.43 -1.95
N PRO A 483 -14.89 -3.50 -2.03
CA PRO A 483 -15.69 -4.19 -1.03
C PRO A 483 -15.36 -5.68 -0.96
N LEU A 484 -15.00 -6.33 -2.08
CA LEU A 484 -14.72 -7.76 -2.14
C LEU A 484 -13.39 -8.11 -1.46
N GLU A 485 -12.37 -7.32 -1.76
CA GLU A 485 -11.01 -7.47 -1.26
C GLU A 485 -10.95 -7.17 0.24
N MET A 486 -11.60 -6.07 0.64
CA MET A 486 -11.69 -5.67 2.03
C MET A 486 -12.50 -6.66 2.85
N GLN A 487 -13.58 -7.21 2.28
CA GLN A 487 -14.34 -8.28 2.89
C GLN A 487 -13.46 -9.49 3.16
N GLN A 488 -12.69 -9.98 2.18
CA GLN A 488 -11.84 -11.16 2.35
C GLN A 488 -10.78 -10.93 3.43
N VAL A 489 -10.06 -9.81 3.39
CA VAL A 489 -9.00 -9.50 4.35
C VAL A 489 -9.56 -9.38 5.78
N PHE A 490 -10.67 -8.65 5.97
CA PHE A 490 -11.26 -8.47 7.29
C PHE A 490 -12.00 -9.72 7.78
N SER A 491 -12.66 -10.48 6.91
CA SER A 491 -13.24 -11.79 7.23
C SER A 491 -12.17 -12.72 7.82
N GLY A 492 -11.04 -12.88 7.12
CA GLY A 492 -9.96 -13.74 7.57
C GLY A 492 -9.38 -13.32 8.92
N MET A 493 -9.22 -12.01 9.15
CA MET A 493 -8.79 -11.50 10.46
C MET A 493 -9.81 -11.74 11.57
N ILE A 494 -11.09 -11.38 11.35
CA ILE A 494 -12.16 -11.45 12.36
C ILE A 494 -12.49 -12.91 12.71
N ARG A 495 -12.49 -13.80 11.71
CA ARG A 495 -12.72 -15.23 11.91
C ARG A 495 -11.48 -15.96 12.44
N ASN A 496 -10.32 -15.28 12.48
CA ASN A 496 -9.03 -15.89 12.78
C ASN A 496 -8.75 -17.10 11.87
N VAL A 497 -8.94 -16.89 10.57
CA VAL A 497 -8.64 -17.79 9.44
C VAL A 497 -7.55 -17.12 8.61
N PRO A 498 -6.28 -17.14 9.07
CA PRO A 498 -5.20 -16.44 8.40
C PRO A 498 -4.96 -16.91 6.96
N GLU A 499 -5.43 -18.09 6.56
CA GLU A 499 -5.35 -18.62 5.19
C GLU A 499 -5.96 -17.67 4.14
N GLU A 500 -7.00 -16.91 4.52
CA GLU A 500 -7.71 -15.96 3.66
C GLU A 500 -6.86 -14.73 3.31
N TYR A 501 -5.84 -14.37 4.10
CA TYR A 501 -5.04 -13.16 3.86
C TYR A 501 -3.51 -13.30 4.05
N SER A 502 -3.03 -14.43 4.59
CA SER A 502 -1.61 -14.65 4.87
C SER A 502 -0.82 -14.97 3.60
N PRO A 503 0.48 -14.65 3.56
CA PRO A 503 1.30 -14.98 2.40
C PRO A 503 1.40 -16.49 2.19
N ARG A 504 1.74 -16.86 0.97
CA ARG A 504 2.20 -18.21 0.64
C ARG A 504 3.72 -18.30 0.66
N VAL A 505 4.24 -19.52 0.67
CA VAL A 505 5.67 -19.78 0.55
C VAL A 505 5.93 -20.80 -0.55
N ARG A 506 6.82 -20.42 -1.45
CA ARG A 506 7.40 -21.32 -2.44
C ARG A 506 8.80 -21.72 -2.03
N CYS A 507 9.07 -23.02 -2.02
CA CYS A 507 10.35 -23.56 -1.59
C CYS A 507 11.31 -23.72 -2.79
N GLY A 508 12.59 -23.44 -2.56
CA GLY A 508 13.64 -23.56 -3.56
C GLY A 508 14.04 -25.01 -3.87
N ALA A 509 14.97 -25.16 -4.81
CA ALA A 509 15.46 -26.46 -5.25
C ALA A 509 16.11 -27.25 -4.09
N GLY A 510 15.81 -28.54 -3.98
CA GLY A 510 16.31 -29.40 -2.90
C GLY A 510 15.41 -29.43 -1.66
N SER A 511 14.31 -28.68 -1.65
CA SER A 511 13.26 -28.79 -0.64
C SER A 511 12.49 -30.11 -0.79
N THR A 512 12.15 -30.71 0.35
CA THR A 512 11.28 -31.90 0.42
C THR A 512 10.26 -31.66 1.50
N PHE A 513 8.98 -31.53 1.12
CA PHE A 513 7.90 -31.26 2.05
C PHE A 513 7.97 -32.19 3.29
N PRO A 514 7.84 -31.66 4.51
CA PRO A 514 7.55 -30.26 4.88
C PRO A 514 8.79 -29.36 5.04
N ASN A 515 9.99 -29.81 4.69
CA ASN A 515 11.21 -29.01 4.82
C ASN A 515 11.37 -28.10 3.60
N CYS A 516 11.34 -26.79 3.85
CA CYS A 516 11.41 -25.72 2.88
C CYS A 516 12.75 -24.98 2.99
N PHE A 517 13.62 -25.15 2.00
CA PHE A 517 14.89 -24.43 1.88
C PHE A 517 14.76 -23.30 0.84
N GLU A 518 15.53 -22.24 1.02
CA GLU A 518 15.50 -21.04 0.15
C GLU A 518 14.07 -20.53 -0.13
N PRO A 519 13.28 -20.23 0.92
CA PRO A 519 11.88 -19.85 0.77
C PRO A 519 11.73 -18.50 0.07
N LYS A 520 10.82 -18.43 -0.92
CA LYS A 520 10.29 -17.18 -1.48
C LYS A 520 8.90 -16.95 -0.88
N VAL A 521 8.72 -15.80 -0.20
CA VAL A 521 7.42 -15.39 0.36
C VAL A 521 6.61 -14.70 -0.74
N LEU A 522 5.42 -15.22 -0.96
CA LEU A 522 4.45 -14.78 -1.98
C LEU A 522 3.31 -14.06 -1.28
N TYR A 523 3.22 -12.75 -1.43
CA TYR A 523 2.05 -12.00 -0.99
C TYR A 523 0.97 -12.06 -2.08
N MET A 524 -0.27 -12.34 -1.67
CA MET A 524 -1.40 -12.46 -2.58
C MET A 524 -1.76 -11.09 -3.15
N ASP A 525 -2.07 -11.04 -4.44
CA ASP A 525 -2.76 -9.91 -5.05
C ASP A 525 -4.26 -10.04 -4.74
N PHE A 526 -4.80 -9.07 -4.00
CA PHE A 526 -6.22 -9.07 -3.64
C PHE A 526 -7.09 -8.41 -4.69
N TYR A 527 -6.56 -7.51 -5.52
CA TYR A 527 -7.37 -6.73 -6.46
C TYR A 527 -8.12 -7.66 -7.42
N ARG A 528 -9.46 -7.57 -7.44
CA ARG A 528 -10.34 -8.48 -8.17
C ARG A 528 -10.78 -7.96 -9.54
N GLY A 529 -10.54 -6.71 -9.88
CA GLY A 529 -11.08 -6.13 -11.12
C GLY A 529 -12.58 -5.87 -11.03
N ASP A 530 -13.27 -5.86 -12.18
CA ASP A 530 -14.73 -5.75 -12.23
C ASP A 530 -15.34 -7.15 -12.12
N CYS A 531 -16.01 -7.42 -11.00
CA CYS A 531 -16.71 -8.69 -10.73
C CYS A 531 -18.23 -8.57 -10.81
N THR A 532 -18.74 -7.61 -11.57
CA THR A 532 -20.17 -7.57 -11.92
C THR A 532 -20.57 -8.76 -12.81
N GLU A 533 -21.84 -9.14 -12.75
CA GLU A 533 -22.37 -10.29 -13.50
C GLU A 533 -22.10 -10.13 -15.00
N GLY A 534 -21.39 -11.10 -15.59
CA GLY A 534 -21.02 -11.10 -17.01
C GLY A 534 -19.71 -10.38 -17.34
N SER A 535 -19.00 -9.83 -16.35
CA SER A 535 -17.65 -9.28 -16.56
C SER A 535 -16.63 -10.36 -16.88
N THR A 536 -15.71 -10.06 -17.81
CA THR A 536 -14.57 -10.90 -18.18
C THR A 536 -13.26 -10.47 -17.53
N THR A 537 -13.28 -9.39 -16.73
CA THR A 537 -12.08 -8.84 -16.09
C THR A 537 -12.00 -9.16 -14.59
N CYS A 538 -12.98 -9.92 -14.07
CA CYS A 538 -12.96 -10.42 -12.71
C CYS A 538 -11.84 -11.44 -12.54
N ARG A 539 -10.89 -11.13 -11.65
CA ARG A 539 -9.81 -12.03 -11.30
C ARG A 539 -10.30 -13.12 -10.34
N PRO A 540 -9.69 -14.31 -10.33
CA PRO A 540 -10.03 -15.37 -9.39
C PRO A 540 -9.88 -14.94 -7.93
N GLU A 541 -10.52 -15.65 -7.01
CA GLU A 541 -10.32 -15.39 -5.59
C GLU A 541 -8.86 -15.64 -5.20
N PRO A 542 -8.20 -14.73 -4.46
CA PRO A 542 -6.81 -14.90 -4.07
C PRO A 542 -6.55 -16.20 -3.32
N GLN A 543 -7.48 -16.67 -2.50
CA GLN A 543 -7.30 -17.95 -1.82
C GLN A 543 -7.21 -19.12 -2.80
N GLU A 544 -8.01 -19.11 -3.87
CA GLU A 544 -8.05 -20.13 -4.92
C GLU A 544 -6.86 -20.00 -5.88
N ASN A 545 -6.57 -18.79 -6.34
CA ASN A 545 -5.44 -18.52 -7.25
C ASN A 545 -4.10 -18.98 -6.66
N TYR A 546 -3.95 -18.82 -5.34
CA TYR A 546 -2.74 -19.17 -4.60
C TYR A 546 -2.87 -20.50 -3.82
N ALA A 547 -3.86 -21.35 -4.14
CA ALA A 547 -4.11 -22.60 -3.42
C ALA A 547 -3.03 -23.68 -3.63
N SER A 548 -2.26 -23.58 -4.72
CA SER A 548 -1.15 -24.51 -5.02
C SER A 548 0.08 -24.32 -4.12
N GLU A 549 0.16 -23.20 -3.41
CA GLU A 549 1.30 -22.84 -2.57
C GLU A 549 0.99 -23.02 -1.08
N TYR A 550 2.04 -23.22 -0.28
CA TYR A 550 1.88 -23.47 1.15
C TYR A 550 1.57 -22.19 1.92
N VAL A 551 0.61 -22.22 2.84
CA VAL A 551 0.28 -21.08 3.70
C VAL A 551 1.37 -20.85 4.73
N LEU A 552 1.84 -19.61 4.87
CA LEU A 552 2.74 -19.16 5.92
C LEU A 552 1.97 -18.27 6.90
N ASP A 553 1.93 -18.64 8.18
CA ASP A 553 1.27 -17.82 9.20
C ASP A 553 1.89 -16.42 9.27
N GLY A 554 1.08 -15.43 8.86
CA GLY A 554 1.41 -14.01 8.87
C GLY A 554 1.47 -13.39 10.26
N GLY A 555 1.41 -14.17 11.34
CA GLY A 555 1.48 -13.66 12.70
C GLY A 555 0.16 -13.06 13.18
N SER A 556 -0.93 -13.78 12.93
CA SER A 556 -2.24 -13.41 13.46
C SER A 556 -2.21 -13.38 14.99
N SER A 557 -3.06 -12.54 15.58
CA SER A 557 -3.21 -12.49 17.03
C SER A 557 -4.61 -12.05 17.41
N PHE A 558 -5.03 -12.44 18.61
CA PHE A 558 -6.31 -12.03 19.17
C PHE A 558 -6.47 -10.50 19.23
N LEU A 559 -5.39 -9.74 19.47
CA LEU A 559 -5.46 -8.27 19.44
C LEU A 559 -5.78 -7.74 18.04
N LEU A 560 -5.16 -8.31 17.00
CA LEU A 560 -5.44 -7.90 15.62
C LEU A 560 -6.87 -8.30 15.21
N GLN A 561 -7.33 -9.49 15.60
CA GLN A 561 -8.72 -9.92 15.44
C GLN A 561 -9.68 -8.90 16.06
N PHE A 562 -9.42 -8.50 17.31
CA PHE A 562 -10.24 -7.54 18.05
C PHE A 562 -10.25 -6.15 17.40
N TYR A 563 -9.09 -5.63 16.96
CA TYR A 563 -9.03 -4.34 16.27
C TYR A 563 -9.68 -4.37 14.90
N ALA A 564 -9.52 -5.45 14.12
CA ALA A 564 -10.20 -5.62 12.84
C ALA A 564 -11.73 -5.57 13.02
N THR A 565 -12.25 -6.20 14.09
CA THR A 565 -13.68 -6.12 14.43
C THR A 565 -14.12 -4.72 14.82
N ILE A 566 -13.38 -4.02 15.70
CA ILE A 566 -13.72 -2.64 16.10
C ILE A 566 -13.77 -1.72 14.88
N TYR A 567 -12.75 -1.73 14.04
CA TYR A 567 -12.69 -0.85 12.89
C TYR A 567 -13.67 -1.25 11.79
N GLY A 568 -13.90 -2.54 11.57
CA GLY A 568 -14.93 -3.04 10.66
C GLY A 568 -16.34 -2.62 11.10
N LEU A 569 -16.70 -2.79 12.37
CA LEU A 569 -18.02 -2.39 12.89
C LEU A 569 -18.21 -0.88 12.91
N SER A 570 -17.18 -0.10 13.26
CA SER A 570 -17.32 1.34 13.48
C SER A 570 -17.07 2.21 12.25
N GLN A 571 -16.33 1.72 11.24
CA GLN A 571 -15.88 2.56 10.11
C GLN A 571 -16.37 2.10 8.74
N PHE A 572 -16.64 0.81 8.52
CA PHE A 572 -17.17 0.35 7.22
C PHE A 572 -18.59 0.88 6.91
N PRO A 573 -19.53 0.96 7.86
CA PRO A 573 -20.87 1.46 7.57
C PRO A 573 -20.89 2.89 7.01
N VAL A 574 -21.82 3.16 6.09
CA VAL A 574 -22.08 4.48 5.51
C VAL A 574 -23.56 4.79 5.56
N PHE A 575 -23.97 5.85 6.25
CA PHE A 575 -25.36 6.31 6.31
C PHE A 575 -26.36 5.18 6.64
N PHE A 576 -26.89 4.50 5.61
CA PHE A 576 -27.84 3.40 5.69
C PHE A 576 -27.28 2.03 5.24
N ASP A 577 -26.09 1.97 4.61
CA ASP A 577 -25.45 0.70 4.30
C ASP A 577 -24.81 0.12 5.57
N THR A 578 -25.52 -0.87 6.11
CA THR A 578 -25.14 -1.63 7.30
C THR A 578 -24.77 -3.07 6.96
N THR A 579 -24.54 -3.38 5.67
CA THR A 579 -24.33 -4.73 5.16
C THR A 579 -23.20 -5.46 5.89
N PHE A 580 -22.05 -4.81 6.08
CA PHE A 580 -20.92 -5.42 6.78
C PHE A 580 -21.22 -5.69 8.27
N GLN A 581 -21.91 -4.78 8.96
CA GLN A 581 -22.34 -4.98 10.36
C GLN A 581 -23.34 -6.13 10.47
N ASN A 582 -24.32 -6.20 9.55
CA ASN A 582 -25.30 -7.27 9.52
C ASN A 582 -24.64 -8.63 9.26
N GLN A 583 -23.59 -8.67 8.44
CA GLN A 583 -22.82 -9.90 8.24
C GLN A 583 -22.08 -10.36 9.50
N LEU A 584 -21.73 -9.46 10.42
CA LEU A 584 -21.06 -9.81 11.67
C LEU A 584 -22.03 -10.24 12.78
N PHE A 585 -23.31 -9.88 12.66
CA PHE A 585 -24.31 -10.01 13.72
C PHE A 585 -24.41 -11.43 14.30
N ILE A 586 -24.16 -11.53 15.61
CA ILE A 586 -24.38 -12.73 16.41
C ILE A 586 -25.18 -12.34 17.65
N CYS A 587 -26.18 -13.14 18.01
CA CYS A 587 -26.94 -12.91 19.23
C CYS A 587 -27.18 -14.19 20.04
N VAL A 588 -27.64 -14.03 21.28
CA VAL A 588 -28.00 -15.16 22.15
C VAL A 588 -29.51 -15.37 22.10
N GLU A 589 -29.96 -16.55 21.68
CA GLU A 589 -31.37 -16.91 21.56
C GLU A 589 -32.09 -16.68 22.91
N GLY A 590 -33.20 -15.96 22.88
CA GLY A 590 -33.98 -15.59 24.07
C GLY A 590 -33.51 -14.32 24.80
N GLN A 591 -32.45 -13.65 24.35
CA GLN A 591 -32.14 -12.28 24.77
C GLN A 591 -32.93 -11.26 23.95
N GLY A 592 -33.24 -10.10 24.54
CA GLY A 592 -34.09 -9.09 23.92
C GLY A 592 -33.51 -8.42 22.66
N ASP A 593 -32.21 -8.59 22.43
CA ASP A 593 -31.48 -8.12 21.25
C ASP A 593 -31.35 -9.21 20.16
N CYS A 594 -32.00 -10.37 20.32
CA CYS A 594 -31.92 -11.48 19.38
C CYS A 594 -33.28 -11.75 18.72
N PHE A 595 -33.32 -11.71 17.38
CA PHE A 595 -34.54 -12.00 16.63
C PHE A 595 -34.84 -13.50 16.62
N GLU A 596 -36.12 -13.86 16.70
CA GLU A 596 -36.54 -15.24 16.48
C GLU A 596 -36.61 -15.51 14.96
N PRO A 597 -36.13 -16.68 14.48
CA PRO A 597 -36.31 -17.09 13.09
C PRO A 597 -37.80 -17.10 12.70
N THR A 598 -38.12 -16.61 11.51
CA THR A 598 -39.50 -16.60 11.00
C THR A 598 -39.97 -18.00 10.60
N ASP A 599 -41.27 -18.24 10.57
CA ASP A 599 -41.88 -19.56 10.26
C ASP A 599 -41.48 -20.15 8.88
N GLY A 600 -40.88 -19.35 7.99
CA GLY A 600 -40.38 -19.78 6.67
C GLY A 600 -38.86 -19.90 6.54
N ALA A 601 -38.09 -19.56 7.58
CA ALA A 601 -36.63 -19.58 7.54
C ALA A 601 -36.08 -21.01 7.71
N VAL A 602 -35.11 -21.38 6.88
CA VAL A 602 -34.48 -22.70 6.87
C VAL A 602 -33.15 -22.66 7.65
N GLU A 603 -33.04 -23.47 8.70
CA GLU A 603 -31.81 -23.60 9.49
C GLU A 603 -30.70 -24.27 8.64
N GLY A 604 -29.50 -23.71 8.68
CA GLY A 604 -28.36 -24.08 7.83
C GLY A 604 -28.31 -23.35 6.48
N VAL A 605 -29.36 -22.61 6.10
CA VAL A 605 -29.41 -21.81 4.86
C VAL A 605 -29.63 -20.33 5.18
N ASP A 606 -30.74 -19.99 5.84
CA ASP A 606 -31.11 -18.60 6.17
C ASP A 606 -30.54 -18.16 7.52
N TYR A 607 -30.41 -19.10 8.47
CA TYR A 607 -29.82 -18.86 9.78
C TYR A 607 -29.12 -20.12 10.29
N VAL A 608 -28.21 -19.97 11.26
CA VAL A 608 -27.53 -21.08 11.91
C VAL A 608 -27.54 -20.91 13.41
N ARG A 609 -27.63 -22.03 14.13
CA ARG A 609 -27.64 -22.08 15.60
C ARG A 609 -26.49 -22.93 16.10
N PHE A 610 -25.82 -22.45 17.14
CA PHE A 610 -24.83 -23.22 17.89
C PHE A 610 -25.18 -23.25 19.38
N ILE A 611 -25.14 -24.44 19.98
CA ILE A 611 -25.40 -24.64 21.41
C ILE A 611 -24.07 -24.83 22.15
N SER A 612 -23.68 -23.84 22.94
CA SER A 612 -22.49 -23.89 23.79
C SER A 612 -22.77 -24.68 25.07
N GLU A 613 -22.17 -25.86 25.20
CA GLU A 613 -22.20 -26.63 26.45
C GLU A 613 -21.41 -25.94 27.58
N ARG A 614 -20.36 -25.19 27.21
CA ARG A 614 -19.50 -24.46 28.15
C ARG A 614 -20.25 -23.33 28.87
N TYR A 615 -21.01 -22.53 28.11
CA TYR A 615 -21.70 -21.36 28.63
C TYR A 615 -23.19 -21.59 28.88
N GLY A 616 -23.76 -22.71 28.43
CA GLY A 616 -25.19 -22.99 28.52
C GLY A 616 -26.04 -22.01 27.71
N LYS A 617 -25.49 -21.48 26.61
CA LYS A 617 -26.12 -20.47 25.75
C LYS A 617 -26.29 -21.02 24.34
N LYS A 618 -27.31 -20.51 23.65
CA LYS A 618 -27.53 -20.76 22.23
C LYS A 618 -27.23 -19.49 21.46
N PHE A 619 -26.32 -19.58 20.51
CA PHE A 619 -25.94 -18.46 19.66
C PHE A 619 -26.62 -18.62 18.29
N LEU A 620 -27.09 -17.50 17.73
CA LEU A 620 -27.74 -17.42 16.44
C LEU A 620 -27.02 -16.40 15.55
N ALA A 621 -26.95 -16.71 14.25
CA ALA A 621 -26.52 -15.79 13.21
C ALA A 621 -27.32 -16.04 11.92
N TRP A 622 -27.46 -15.01 11.09
CA TRP A 622 -28.23 -15.05 9.85
C TRP A 622 -27.33 -14.92 8.63
N GLN A 623 -27.75 -15.55 7.53
CA GLN A 623 -27.13 -15.34 6.24
C GLN A 623 -27.70 -14.04 5.64
N VAL A 624 -26.81 -13.07 5.47
CA VAL A 624 -27.04 -11.77 4.86
C VAL A 624 -26.33 -11.75 3.53
N SER A 625 -27.09 -11.63 2.45
CA SER A 625 -26.51 -11.45 1.11
C SER A 625 -25.86 -10.06 1.03
N PRO A 626 -24.61 -9.95 0.52
CA PRO A 626 -23.95 -8.67 0.31
C PRO A 626 -24.65 -7.86 -0.80
N SER A 627 -24.38 -6.55 -0.85
CA SER A 627 -24.92 -5.61 -1.83
C SER A 627 -24.41 -5.85 -3.26
N ALA A 628 -23.25 -6.48 -3.41
CA ALA A 628 -22.75 -7.04 -4.67
C ALA A 628 -22.86 -8.57 -4.62
N SER A 629 -23.46 -9.18 -5.65
CA SER A 629 -23.63 -10.63 -5.74
C SER A 629 -22.28 -11.30 -6.02
N VAL A 630 -21.63 -11.79 -4.96
CA VAL A 630 -20.50 -12.72 -5.07
C VAL A 630 -21.05 -14.12 -4.87
N GLU A 631 -20.84 -14.98 -5.86
CA GLU A 631 -21.15 -16.41 -5.73
C GLU A 631 -20.40 -16.97 -4.51
N ASN A 632 -21.09 -17.67 -3.61
CA ASN A 632 -20.54 -18.34 -2.40
C ASN A 632 -20.15 -17.48 -1.18
N GLN A 633 -20.41 -16.17 -1.13
CA GLN A 633 -20.10 -15.38 0.07
C GLN A 633 -21.07 -15.65 1.23
N ARG A 634 -20.56 -16.24 2.31
CA ARG A 634 -21.29 -16.41 3.59
C ARG A 634 -21.09 -15.19 4.49
N SER A 635 -22.11 -14.84 5.27
CA SER A 635 -21.95 -13.83 6.32
C SER A 635 -20.92 -14.26 7.35
N ILE A 636 -20.14 -13.32 7.88
CA ILE A 636 -19.03 -13.60 8.78
C ILE A 636 -19.53 -14.30 10.06
N GLY A 637 -20.54 -13.75 10.73
CA GLY A 637 -21.17 -14.33 11.92
C GLY A 637 -21.79 -15.68 11.64
N PHE A 638 -22.49 -15.83 10.50
CA PHE A 638 -23.03 -17.12 10.05
C PHE A 638 -21.93 -18.17 9.89
N ALA A 639 -20.85 -17.84 9.18
CA ALA A 639 -19.73 -18.74 8.96
C ALA A 639 -19.07 -19.18 10.28
N MET A 640 -18.91 -18.26 11.24
CA MET A 640 -18.33 -18.59 12.54
C MET A 640 -19.24 -19.46 13.41
N ILE A 641 -20.55 -19.20 13.44
CA ILE A 641 -21.52 -20.01 14.20
C ILE A 641 -21.66 -21.39 13.57
N LYS A 642 -21.69 -21.48 12.24
CA LYS A 642 -21.66 -22.76 11.52
C LYS A 642 -20.39 -23.54 11.85
N GLU A 643 -19.23 -22.88 11.80
CA GLU A 643 -17.95 -23.52 12.18
C GLU A 643 -18.00 -24.04 13.63
N ALA A 644 -18.54 -23.26 14.57
CA ALA A 644 -18.67 -23.71 15.96
C ALA A 644 -19.61 -24.92 16.12
N ASP A 645 -20.75 -24.96 15.40
CA ASP A 645 -21.66 -26.11 15.42
C ASP A 645 -21.00 -27.36 14.83
N ASP A 646 -20.37 -27.22 13.66
CA ASP A 646 -19.72 -28.32 12.96
C ASP A 646 -18.55 -28.90 13.79
N LEU A 647 -17.72 -28.04 14.41
CA LEU A 647 -16.64 -28.48 15.29
C LEU A 647 -17.14 -29.08 16.60
N SER A 648 -18.25 -28.59 17.16
CA SER A 648 -18.89 -29.19 18.35
C SER A 648 -19.49 -30.56 18.04
N PHE A 649 -20.11 -30.71 16.86
CA PHE A 649 -20.52 -32.01 16.35
C PHE A 649 -19.31 -32.95 16.21
N LEU A 650 -18.22 -32.49 15.60
CA LEU A 650 -16.99 -33.27 15.46
C LEU A 650 -16.43 -33.71 16.81
N LEU A 651 -16.38 -32.85 17.84
CA LEU A 651 -15.92 -33.24 19.18
C LEU A 651 -16.76 -34.37 19.79
N ARG A 652 -18.09 -34.30 19.64
CA ARG A 652 -18.98 -35.37 20.10
C ARG A 652 -18.71 -36.67 19.33
N MET A 653 -18.46 -36.59 18.03
CA MET A 653 -18.14 -37.75 17.21
C MET A 653 -16.78 -38.36 17.56
N ILE A 654 -15.75 -37.54 17.79
CA ILE A 654 -14.43 -37.99 18.25
C ILE A 654 -14.56 -38.75 19.59
N SER A 655 -15.37 -38.22 20.52
CA SER A 655 -15.63 -38.92 21.78
C SER A 655 -16.36 -40.25 21.60
N LYS A 656 -17.23 -40.39 20.59
CA LYS A 656 -17.92 -41.65 20.27
C LYS A 656 -17.03 -42.65 19.55
N LEU A 657 -16.17 -42.16 18.65
CA LEU A 657 -15.22 -42.98 17.90
C LEU A 657 -14.24 -43.70 18.82
N ARG A 658 -13.90 -43.12 19.96
CA ARG A 658 -12.90 -43.68 20.87
C ARG A 658 -13.34 -45.02 21.48
N ASP A 659 -12.67 -46.11 21.09
CA ASP A 659 -12.87 -47.42 21.71
C ASP A 659 -12.44 -47.40 23.20
N PRO A 660 -13.28 -47.86 24.14
CA PRO A 660 -13.00 -47.78 25.57
C PRO A 660 -11.80 -48.62 26.04
N GLY A 661 -11.38 -49.63 25.27
CA GLY A 661 -10.31 -50.55 25.64
C GLY A 661 -8.95 -50.19 25.04
N THR A 662 -8.95 -49.74 23.78
CA THR A 662 -7.74 -49.45 22.99
C THR A 662 -7.48 -47.95 22.85
N GLY A 663 -8.52 -47.12 22.92
CA GLY A 663 -8.44 -45.68 22.64
C GLY A 663 -8.37 -45.36 21.14
N ASP A 664 -8.32 -46.37 20.28
CA ASP A 664 -8.30 -46.23 18.83
C ASP A 664 -9.70 -45.87 18.29
N PRO A 665 -9.78 -45.22 17.12
CA PRO A 665 -11.05 -44.90 16.48
C PRO A 665 -11.75 -46.17 15.95
N ASP A 666 -12.99 -46.41 16.39
CA ASP A 666 -13.89 -47.45 15.90
C ASP A 666 -15.12 -46.80 15.22
N PRO A 667 -15.15 -46.76 13.87
CA PRO A 667 -16.30 -46.25 13.11
C PRO A 667 -17.62 -46.99 13.41
N GLY A 668 -17.57 -48.22 13.94
CA GLY A 668 -18.76 -48.98 14.31
C GLY A 668 -19.58 -48.36 15.44
N ASN A 669 -19.01 -47.40 16.18
CA ASN A 669 -19.68 -46.65 17.23
C ASN A 669 -20.54 -45.47 16.72
N LEU A 670 -20.46 -45.15 15.42
CA LEU A 670 -21.24 -44.10 14.79
C LEU A 670 -22.41 -44.66 13.98
N THR A 671 -23.49 -43.89 13.87
CA THR A 671 -24.58 -44.24 12.94
C THR A 671 -24.21 -43.90 11.49
N GLU A 672 -24.94 -44.48 10.54
CA GLU A 672 -24.74 -44.18 9.11
C GLU A 672 -24.93 -42.68 8.81
N ASP A 673 -25.92 -42.03 9.42
CA ASP A 673 -26.16 -40.58 9.29
C ASP A 673 -25.02 -39.74 9.89
N GLU A 674 -24.43 -40.18 11.00
CA GLU A 674 -23.29 -39.50 11.63
C GLU A 674 -22.03 -39.61 10.77
N ILE A 675 -21.78 -40.78 10.19
CA ILE A 675 -20.69 -40.98 9.23
C ILE A 675 -20.92 -40.11 8.00
N ASN A 676 -22.14 -40.10 7.44
CA ASN A 676 -22.47 -39.29 6.27
C ASN A 676 -22.25 -37.78 6.53
N ARG A 677 -22.63 -37.25 7.70
CA ARG A 677 -22.37 -35.85 8.06
C ARG A 677 -20.87 -35.57 8.28
N LEU A 678 -20.13 -36.50 8.86
CA LEU A 678 -18.67 -36.35 9.05
C LEU A 678 -17.94 -36.30 7.72
N THR A 679 -18.28 -37.20 6.79
CA THR A 679 -17.58 -37.34 5.51
C THR A 679 -18.17 -36.49 4.39
N ASP A 680 -19.17 -35.65 4.70
CA ASP A 680 -19.82 -34.77 3.73
C ASP A 680 -18.77 -33.83 3.07
N PRO A 681 -18.55 -33.94 1.75
CA PRO A 681 -17.62 -33.07 1.02
C PRO A 681 -18.00 -31.59 1.07
N GLU A 682 -19.29 -31.28 1.19
CA GLU A 682 -19.83 -29.92 1.30
C GLU A 682 -19.94 -29.45 2.76
N GLY A 683 -19.65 -30.35 3.71
CA GLY A 683 -19.75 -30.16 5.16
C GLY A 683 -18.40 -30.22 5.85
N LEU A 684 -18.23 -31.16 6.79
CA LEU A 684 -17.03 -31.29 7.62
C LEU A 684 -15.84 -31.90 6.87
N ASN A 685 -16.09 -32.72 5.84
CA ASN A 685 -15.09 -33.47 5.09
C ASN A 685 -14.00 -34.13 5.97
N TYR A 686 -14.43 -34.67 7.12
CA TYR A 686 -13.54 -35.23 8.13
C TYR A 686 -13.15 -36.67 7.76
N THR A 687 -11.85 -36.89 7.62
CA THR A 687 -11.31 -38.24 7.44
C THR A 687 -11.02 -38.87 8.80
N ILE A 688 -11.72 -39.97 9.12
CA ILE A 688 -11.52 -40.67 10.39
C ILE A 688 -10.08 -41.23 10.44
N PRO A 689 -9.28 -40.89 11.46
CA PRO A 689 -7.90 -41.36 11.58
C PRO A 689 -7.85 -42.87 11.85
N SER A 690 -6.68 -43.47 11.70
CA SER A 690 -6.48 -44.92 11.92
C SER A 690 -5.90 -45.28 13.30
N GLY A 691 -5.58 -44.29 14.14
CA GLY A 691 -4.98 -44.53 15.45
C GLY A 691 -5.27 -43.45 16.49
N ALA A 692 -5.14 -43.82 17.76
CA ALA A 692 -5.46 -42.98 18.92
C ALA A 692 -4.70 -41.64 18.99
N ASP A 693 -3.44 -41.58 18.53
CA ASP A 693 -2.63 -40.36 18.61
C ASP A 693 -3.18 -39.23 17.74
N GLN A 694 -3.55 -39.53 16.49
CA GLN A 694 -4.15 -38.57 15.58
C GLN A 694 -5.56 -38.16 16.05
N LEU A 695 -6.31 -39.09 16.63
CA LEU A 695 -7.61 -38.81 17.24
C LEU A 695 -7.50 -37.85 18.44
N ASN A 696 -6.49 -38.02 19.31
CA ASN A 696 -6.21 -37.11 20.43
C ASN A 696 -5.83 -35.71 19.96
N ASP A 697 -5.05 -35.63 18.87
CA ASP A 697 -4.66 -34.37 18.26
C ASP A 697 -5.86 -33.63 17.65
N ASP A 698 -6.74 -34.36 16.96
CA ASP A 698 -7.99 -33.82 16.42
C ASP A 698 -8.91 -33.32 17.53
N GLU A 699 -9.03 -34.04 18.65
CA GLU A 699 -9.79 -33.60 19.83
C GLU A 699 -9.24 -32.29 20.39
N SER A 700 -7.93 -32.23 20.67
CA SER A 700 -7.30 -31.04 21.23
C SER A 700 -7.42 -29.82 20.31
N ARG A 701 -7.27 -30.00 18.98
CA ARG A 701 -7.44 -28.94 17.99
C ARG A 701 -8.87 -28.42 18.00
N THR A 702 -9.82 -29.32 17.83
CA THR A 702 -11.24 -28.99 17.69
C THR A 702 -11.74 -28.31 18.96
N TYR A 703 -11.35 -28.81 20.13
CA TYR A 703 -11.68 -28.20 21.41
C TYR A 703 -11.08 -26.80 21.55
N SER A 704 -9.80 -26.62 21.20
CA SER A 704 -9.15 -25.30 21.25
C SER A 704 -9.82 -24.29 20.31
N ARG A 705 -10.25 -24.73 19.12
CA ARG A 705 -10.93 -23.86 18.15
C ARG A 705 -12.32 -23.47 18.62
N VAL A 706 -13.13 -24.43 19.06
CA VAL A 706 -14.46 -24.15 19.63
C VAL A 706 -14.33 -23.21 20.83
N SER A 707 -13.40 -23.48 21.73
CA SER A 707 -13.09 -22.60 22.88
C SER A 707 -12.77 -21.17 22.47
N SER A 708 -11.98 -21.01 21.40
CA SER A 708 -11.59 -19.70 20.87
C SER A 708 -12.80 -18.96 20.27
N LEU A 709 -13.61 -19.65 19.47
CA LEU A 709 -14.84 -19.10 18.87
C LEU A 709 -15.83 -18.68 19.94
N GLU A 710 -16.14 -19.55 20.89
CA GLU A 710 -17.04 -19.28 22.01
C GLU A 710 -16.60 -18.06 22.86
N SER A 711 -15.29 -17.95 23.11
CA SER A 711 -14.73 -16.82 23.84
C SER A 711 -14.89 -15.52 23.06
N PHE A 712 -14.69 -15.57 21.75
CA PHE A 712 -14.81 -14.42 20.88
C PHE A 712 -16.26 -14.01 20.62
N PHE A 713 -17.23 -14.94 20.53
CA PHE A 713 -18.66 -14.60 20.38
C PHE A 713 -19.16 -13.67 21.47
N ASN A 714 -18.81 -13.96 22.73
CA ASN A 714 -19.22 -13.10 23.84
C ASN A 714 -18.62 -11.70 23.72
N GLN A 715 -17.41 -11.55 23.17
CA GLN A 715 -16.79 -10.25 22.96
C GLN A 715 -17.37 -9.52 21.75
N LEU A 716 -17.60 -10.23 20.64
CA LEU A 716 -18.24 -9.70 19.44
C LEU A 716 -19.63 -9.14 19.78
N ILE A 717 -20.43 -9.86 20.57
CA ILE A 717 -21.73 -9.35 21.07
C ILE A 717 -21.58 -8.04 21.86
N GLN A 718 -20.53 -7.88 22.68
CA GLN A 718 -20.29 -6.60 23.36
C GLN A 718 -19.87 -5.51 22.38
N LEU A 719 -18.98 -5.83 21.43
CA LEU A 719 -18.56 -4.90 20.39
C LEU A 719 -19.73 -4.45 19.51
N GLU A 720 -20.68 -5.33 19.20
CA GLU A 720 -21.90 -5.00 18.46
C GLU A 720 -22.84 -4.10 19.27
N ARG A 721 -22.85 -4.22 20.61
CA ARG A 721 -23.60 -3.29 21.47
C ARG A 721 -22.95 -1.91 21.54
N ASP A 722 -21.62 -1.86 21.51
CA ASP A 722 -20.86 -0.60 21.56
C ASP A 722 -20.79 0.10 20.19
N PHE A 723 -20.63 -0.65 19.11
CA PHE A 723 -20.31 -0.15 17.76
C PHE A 723 -21.23 -0.66 16.64
N GLY A 724 -22.13 -1.60 16.92
CA GLY A 724 -23.06 -2.15 15.92
C GLY A 724 -24.31 -1.32 15.72
N ILE A 725 -25.20 -1.73 14.81
CA ILE A 725 -26.40 -0.98 14.38
C ILE A 725 -27.28 -0.56 15.57
N ASN A 726 -27.40 -1.43 16.58
CA ASN A 726 -28.19 -1.17 17.77
C ASN A 726 -27.65 0.01 18.62
N SER A 727 -26.36 0.35 18.52
CA SER A 727 -25.79 1.51 19.21
C SER A 727 -26.23 2.84 18.57
N TYR A 728 -26.53 2.85 17.27
CA TYR A 728 -26.95 4.04 16.52
C TYR A 728 -28.44 4.33 16.64
N LEU A 729 -29.28 3.29 16.79
CA LEU A 729 -30.74 3.41 16.93
C LEU A 729 -31.22 3.65 18.37
N GLY A 730 -30.30 3.71 19.33
CA GLY A 730 -30.57 3.98 20.75
C GLY A 730 -30.78 5.46 21.11
N PHE A 731 -30.95 6.35 20.12
CA PHE A 731 -31.29 7.77 20.31
C PHE A 731 -32.79 8.04 20.16
#